data_AF-A0A932U706-F1
#
_entry.id   AF-A0A932U706-F1
#
_cell.length_a   1.000
_cell.length_b   1.000
_cell.length_c   1.000
_cell.angle_alpha   90.00
_cell.angle_beta   90.00
_cell.angle_gamma   90.00
#
_symmetry.space_group_name_H-M   'P 1'
#
loop_
_entity.id
_entity.type
_entity.pdbx_description
1 polymer ?
#
loop_
_entity_poly.entity_id
_entity_poly.type
_entity_poly.pdbx_seq_one_letter_code
_entity_poly.pdbx_strand_id
1 'polypeptide(L)'
;FASGDSLIFYAQAYTDRYQDFNTCFLTWQPGVTVNPSYRAILPRTQTNDDGLPLTTRITRTLRVEQNREYRSAYALDRSADHWFDLPLLVNSTTPTATRIYTLSLTQPITADGTAWVTAHLYGGKTSGATTAQGFELLWNDAPIASGVWLGNTPYTLTVPLSAQYLQAHNQMTLLAARSAISGAESFWISPDWVALSYPALAQAQEDRLLLLPDSLPDGPARLAVTGFSASELLVYAIDDPHLPQRLVNLSAQPADSGYGLVLPVDRPGAAYALASVDALLSPRSIAVDQPSSWATPDHQADYIAIVHRLFWDAIDPLLAHRQSEGLRVAKVDVQDIYDEFNDGRLDPEAIRVFLAYAYHNWNAGGESPQYVLLVGDGHYDFKGASGTTLGNFIPPYLVAVDPWLGETAADNRYVSIGGPDDYLPAMSIGRIPANSPGDVAALVEKILAYESAPAAAEWRNRVVLVADAADDPAYNFHAVSEEMAAQLPAGYARQRIYYGPDHPDGDAMRTAIRGAFDEGALLIQWFGHASRFRWGSVSMFNSADVPFLAANSSWPVTFDYACWSGYFVNLHQDRPALAEALLLTPQRGAVAVLAPSGLHVGSALRLLNQGIVQAIFVDGVDRLGPAVDQGRLYFDANSPAWRDIIDTSILFGDPALKLALPGRGTGDGQRLYLPALFGK
;
A
#
# COMPACT_ATOMS: atom_id res chain seq x y z
N PHE A 1 1.18 39.42 -7.01
CA PHE A 1 -0.28 39.46 -7.02
C PHE A 1 -0.75 40.59 -6.13
N ALA A 2 -1.61 41.46 -6.64
CA ALA A 2 -2.34 42.45 -5.85
C ALA A 2 -3.54 41.78 -5.15
N SER A 3 -4.13 42.48 -4.17
CA SER A 3 -5.38 42.03 -3.56
C SER A 3 -6.48 41.93 -4.63
N GLY A 4 -7.11 40.77 -4.75
CA GLY A 4 -8.15 40.49 -5.76
C GLY A 4 -7.65 39.76 -7.02
N ASP A 5 -6.35 39.56 -7.17
CA ASP A 5 -5.83 38.70 -8.25
C ASP A 5 -6.19 37.23 -7.99
N SER A 6 -6.53 36.50 -9.06
CA SER A 6 -6.75 35.06 -9.01
C SER A 6 -5.88 34.33 -10.04
N LEU A 7 -5.45 33.11 -9.69
CA LEU A 7 -4.84 32.17 -10.62
C LEU A 7 -5.88 31.11 -10.97
N ILE A 8 -6.14 30.95 -12.27
CA ILE A 8 -7.01 29.89 -12.77
C ILE A 8 -6.14 28.89 -13.53
N PHE A 9 -6.29 27.61 -13.19
CA PHE A 9 -5.59 26.52 -13.84
C PHE A 9 -6.55 25.35 -14.05
N TYR A 10 -6.18 24.43 -14.93
CA TYR A 10 -6.85 23.15 -15.11
C TYR A 10 -5.97 22.05 -14.54
N ALA A 11 -6.56 21.15 -13.78
CA ALA A 11 -5.93 19.92 -13.34
C ALA A 11 -6.85 18.77 -13.71
N GLN A 12 -6.27 17.71 -14.28
CA GLN A 12 -7.00 16.48 -14.51
C GLN A 12 -7.33 15.82 -13.18
N ALA A 13 -8.52 15.23 -13.10
CA ALA A 13 -8.82 14.25 -12.08
C ALA A 13 -7.75 13.15 -12.14
N TYR A 14 -7.22 12.80 -10.98
CA TYR A 14 -6.25 11.72 -10.81
C TYR A 14 -6.85 10.72 -9.85
N THR A 15 -6.82 9.46 -10.22
CA THR A 15 -7.27 8.37 -9.36
C THR A 15 -6.39 7.20 -9.63
N ASP A 16 -5.70 6.75 -8.60
CA ASP A 16 -5.03 5.47 -8.56
C ASP A 16 -5.43 4.74 -7.28
N ARG A 17 -4.67 3.71 -6.91
CA ARG A 17 -4.89 2.98 -5.67
C ARG A 17 -4.44 3.71 -4.40
N TYR A 18 -3.59 4.72 -4.52
CA TYR A 18 -2.94 5.41 -3.41
C TYR A 18 -3.62 6.74 -3.06
N GLN A 19 -4.16 7.46 -4.05
CA GLN A 19 -4.83 8.74 -3.85
C GLN A 19 -5.92 9.02 -4.88
N ASP A 20 -6.88 9.87 -4.50
CA ASP A 20 -8.04 10.30 -5.30
C ASP A 20 -7.96 11.79 -5.69
N PHE A 21 -6.80 12.42 -5.47
CA PHE A 21 -6.52 13.79 -5.82
C PHE A 21 -5.21 13.89 -6.59
N ASN A 22 -5.04 14.97 -7.35
CA ASN A 22 -3.80 15.27 -8.07
C ASN A 22 -3.00 16.32 -7.30
N THR A 23 -1.68 16.25 -7.41
CA THR A 23 -0.76 17.26 -6.89
C THR A 23 -0.29 18.14 -8.05
N CYS A 24 -0.24 19.46 -7.84
CA CYS A 24 0.21 20.42 -8.84
C CYS A 24 1.16 21.42 -8.19
N PHE A 25 2.32 21.64 -8.79
CA PHE A 25 3.28 22.63 -8.32
C PHE A 25 3.07 23.97 -9.01
N LEU A 26 2.97 25.03 -8.21
CA LEU A 26 3.03 26.40 -8.71
C LEU A 26 4.45 26.94 -8.50
N THR A 27 5.22 27.05 -9.58
CA THR A 27 6.57 27.61 -9.54
C THR A 27 6.61 29.00 -10.17
N TRP A 28 7.41 29.89 -9.59
CA TRP A 28 7.67 31.22 -10.14
C TRP A 28 9.17 31.38 -10.38
N GLN A 29 9.58 31.47 -11.65
CA GLN A 29 10.98 31.67 -12.04
C GLN A 29 11.12 32.95 -12.88
N PRO A 30 11.71 34.03 -12.34
CA PRO A 30 11.99 35.24 -13.10
C PRO A 30 13.00 34.98 -14.23
N GLY A 31 12.69 35.40 -15.45
CA GLY A 31 13.65 35.43 -16.57
C GLY A 31 13.94 34.08 -17.25
N VAL A 32 13.29 32.99 -16.84
CA VAL A 32 13.35 31.69 -17.53
C VAL A 32 12.21 31.61 -18.54
N THR A 33 12.53 31.26 -19.79
CA THR A 33 11.50 30.89 -20.77
C THR A 33 11.00 29.49 -20.40
N VAL A 34 9.99 29.42 -19.53
CA VAL A 34 9.35 28.15 -19.17
C VAL A 34 8.78 27.51 -20.43
N ASN A 35 8.88 26.18 -20.55
CA ASN A 35 8.32 25.42 -21.67
C ASN A 35 6.86 25.87 -21.94
N PRO A 36 6.45 26.14 -23.20
CA PRO A 36 5.10 26.57 -23.55
C PRO A 36 3.96 25.74 -22.93
N SER A 37 4.22 24.47 -22.59
CA SER A 37 3.36 23.55 -21.84
C SER A 37 2.94 24.03 -20.44
N TYR A 38 3.60 25.06 -19.88
CA TYR A 38 3.35 25.59 -18.54
C TYR A 38 2.90 27.05 -18.55
N ARG A 39 2.38 27.53 -19.69
CA ARG A 39 1.92 28.93 -19.84
C ARG A 39 0.57 29.18 -19.18
N ALA A 40 0.32 30.46 -18.86
CA ALA A 40 -1.02 30.98 -18.65
C ALA A 40 -1.92 30.60 -19.84
N ILE A 41 -3.16 30.22 -19.53
CA ILE A 41 -4.15 29.73 -20.50
C ILE A 41 -4.25 30.68 -21.70
N LEU A 42 -3.91 30.18 -22.89
CA LEU A 42 -3.89 30.98 -24.11
C LEU A 42 -5.31 31.21 -24.64
N PRO A 43 -5.65 32.41 -25.13
CA PRO A 43 -6.92 32.64 -25.79
C PRO A 43 -6.95 31.92 -27.13
N ARG A 44 -8.08 31.29 -27.44
CA ARG A 44 -8.39 30.74 -28.76
C ARG A 44 -9.70 31.31 -29.24
N THR A 45 -9.68 31.96 -30.39
CA THR A 45 -10.90 32.36 -31.08
C THR A 45 -11.49 31.14 -31.76
N GLN A 46 -12.81 31.00 -31.66
CA GLN A 46 -13.54 29.92 -32.31
C GLN A 46 -14.57 30.52 -33.27
N THR A 47 -14.68 29.92 -34.45
CA THR A 47 -15.70 30.25 -35.44
C THR A 47 -16.73 29.14 -35.47
N ASN A 48 -18.00 29.48 -35.32
CA ASN A 48 -19.08 28.52 -35.50
C ASN A 48 -19.28 28.26 -37.00
N ASP A 49 -19.26 26.99 -37.41
CA ASP A 49 -19.73 26.59 -38.74
C ASP A 49 -21.25 26.41 -38.70
N ASP A 50 -21.98 27.37 -39.26
CA ASP A 50 -23.44 27.36 -39.27
C ASP A 50 -24.07 26.24 -40.13
N GLY A 51 -23.25 25.53 -40.93
CA GLY A 51 -23.67 24.38 -41.72
C GLY A 51 -23.77 23.07 -40.93
N LEU A 52 -23.23 23.00 -39.70
CA LEU A 52 -23.25 21.79 -38.89
C LEU A 52 -24.61 21.58 -38.17
N PRO A 53 -25.02 20.31 -37.95
CA PRO A 53 -26.27 20.00 -37.25
C PRO A 53 -26.22 20.52 -35.81
N LEU A 54 -27.31 21.15 -35.37
CA LEU A 54 -27.48 21.57 -33.98
C LEU A 54 -27.99 20.41 -33.13
N THR A 55 -27.39 20.17 -31.98
CA THR A 55 -27.80 19.15 -31.02
C THR A 55 -27.72 19.68 -29.59
N THR A 56 -28.57 19.17 -28.71
CA THR A 56 -28.51 19.36 -27.25
C THR A 56 -28.14 18.07 -26.53
N ARG A 57 -27.80 17.02 -27.27
CA ARG A 57 -27.59 15.65 -26.77
C ARG A 57 -26.12 15.40 -26.50
N ILE A 58 -25.85 14.87 -25.32
CA ILE A 58 -24.56 14.33 -24.89
C ILE A 58 -24.75 12.91 -24.33
N THR A 59 -23.65 12.20 -24.17
CA THR A 59 -23.61 10.98 -23.35
C THR A 59 -23.12 11.34 -21.95
N ARG A 60 -23.84 10.90 -20.92
CA ARG A 60 -23.37 10.96 -19.53
C ARG A 60 -23.08 9.54 -19.05
N THR A 61 -21.99 9.38 -18.30
CA THR A 61 -21.66 8.12 -17.64
C THR A 61 -21.73 8.31 -16.13
N LEU A 62 -22.60 7.55 -15.48
CA LEU A 62 -22.65 7.41 -14.03
C LEU A 62 -21.95 6.11 -13.66
N ARG A 63 -20.86 6.17 -12.89
CA ARG A 63 -20.17 5.01 -12.33
C ARG A 63 -20.36 4.98 -10.82
N VAL A 64 -20.63 3.80 -10.27
CA VAL A 64 -20.83 3.56 -8.83
C VAL A 64 -19.93 2.41 -8.39
N GLU A 65 -19.24 2.63 -7.28
CA GLU A 65 -18.27 1.73 -6.64
C GLU A 65 -18.35 2.03 -5.12
N GLN A 66 -18.48 1.03 -4.25
CA GLN A 66 -18.69 1.28 -2.80
C GLN A 66 -17.50 0.92 -1.91
N ASN A 67 -16.52 0.17 -2.42
CA ASN A 67 -15.24 -0.11 -1.76
C ASN A 67 -15.38 -0.54 -0.30
N ARG A 68 -15.96 -1.73 -0.08
CA ARG A 68 -16.34 -2.24 1.24
C ARG A 68 -15.41 -3.32 1.79
N GLU A 69 -14.72 -4.07 0.94
CA GLU A 69 -13.87 -5.18 1.35
C GLU A 69 -12.60 -5.25 0.50
N TYR A 70 -11.45 -5.37 1.16
CA TYR A 70 -10.16 -5.51 0.52
C TYR A 70 -9.85 -6.98 0.19
N ARG A 71 -9.45 -7.27 -1.05
CA ARG A 71 -9.20 -8.61 -1.61
C ARG A 71 -7.75 -8.80 -2.05
N SER A 72 -6.86 -9.07 -1.09
CA SER A 72 -5.43 -9.31 -1.35
C SER A 72 -5.16 -10.43 -2.36
N ALA A 73 -5.99 -11.48 -2.37
CA ALA A 73 -5.76 -12.69 -3.17
C ALA A 73 -6.15 -12.55 -4.66
N TYR A 74 -6.72 -11.41 -5.07
CA TYR A 74 -7.04 -11.18 -6.48
C TYR A 74 -5.79 -10.69 -7.21
N ALA A 75 -5.44 -11.37 -8.29
CA ALA A 75 -4.33 -10.96 -9.14
C ALA A 75 -4.76 -9.75 -9.98
N LEU A 76 -4.39 -8.56 -9.53
CA LEU A 76 -4.70 -7.28 -10.18
C LEU A 76 -3.41 -6.60 -10.64
N ASP A 77 -3.55 -5.67 -11.58
CA ASP A 77 -2.45 -4.77 -11.95
C ASP A 77 -2.02 -3.94 -10.74
N ARG A 78 -0.73 -3.63 -10.64
CA ARG A 78 -0.18 -2.87 -9.49
C ARG A 78 -0.95 -1.58 -9.20
N SER A 79 -1.39 -0.86 -10.23
CA SER A 79 -2.08 0.43 -10.10
C SER A 79 -3.56 0.30 -9.71
N ALA A 80 -4.15 -0.88 -9.85
CA ALA A 80 -5.51 -1.14 -9.40
C ALA A 80 -5.54 -1.25 -7.88
N ASP A 81 -6.58 -0.71 -7.27
CA ASP A 81 -6.83 -1.03 -5.86
C ASP A 81 -7.50 -2.40 -5.74
N HIS A 82 -7.44 -2.95 -4.53
CA HIS A 82 -8.02 -4.24 -4.21
C HIS A 82 -9.32 -4.09 -3.41
N TRP A 83 -9.99 -2.93 -3.49
CA TRP A 83 -11.27 -2.71 -2.84
C TRP A 83 -12.41 -3.15 -3.74
N PHE A 84 -13.32 -3.92 -3.16
CA PHE A 84 -14.52 -4.43 -3.83
C PHE A 84 -15.73 -4.15 -2.95
N ASP A 85 -16.92 -4.23 -3.51
CA ASP A 85 -18.13 -4.33 -2.71
C ASP A 85 -18.20 -5.67 -1.95
N LEU A 86 -19.10 -5.75 -0.97
CA LEU A 86 -19.28 -7.02 -0.24
C LEU A 86 -19.69 -8.13 -1.21
N PRO A 87 -19.08 -9.31 -1.10
CA PRO A 87 -19.27 -10.42 -2.03
C PRO A 87 -20.69 -10.95 -1.95
N LEU A 88 -21.19 -11.38 -3.10
CA LEU A 88 -22.37 -12.21 -3.22
C LEU A 88 -21.99 -13.67 -2.94
N LEU A 89 -21.90 -14.04 -1.66
CA LEU A 89 -21.65 -15.43 -1.26
C LEU A 89 -22.92 -16.26 -1.33
N VAL A 90 -22.88 -17.36 -2.09
CA VAL A 90 -23.99 -18.30 -2.22
C VAL A 90 -23.55 -19.73 -1.91
N ASN A 91 -24.37 -20.45 -1.15
CA ASN A 91 -24.15 -21.82 -0.69
C ASN A 91 -25.49 -22.49 -0.29
N SER A 92 -25.46 -23.61 0.44
CA SER A 92 -26.68 -24.31 0.88
C SER A 92 -27.50 -23.52 1.93
N THR A 93 -26.86 -22.71 2.78
CA THR A 93 -27.53 -21.88 3.79
C THR A 93 -27.99 -20.53 3.23
N THR A 94 -27.30 -20.03 2.21
CA THR A 94 -27.60 -18.78 1.50
C THR A 94 -27.73 -19.09 0.02
N PRO A 95 -28.87 -19.62 -0.45
CA PRO A 95 -29.02 -20.10 -1.82
C PRO A 95 -29.05 -18.96 -2.86
N THR A 96 -29.33 -17.74 -2.43
CA THR A 96 -29.35 -16.52 -3.25
C THR A 96 -28.73 -15.35 -2.48
N ALA A 97 -28.00 -14.48 -3.17
CA ALA A 97 -27.47 -13.24 -2.63
C ALA A 97 -27.70 -12.10 -3.64
N THR A 98 -28.00 -10.89 -3.14
CA THR A 98 -28.26 -9.72 -3.99
C THR A 98 -27.43 -8.51 -3.60
N ARG A 99 -27.11 -7.67 -4.60
CA ARG A 99 -26.54 -6.34 -4.40
C ARG A 99 -27.29 -5.33 -5.25
N ILE A 100 -27.71 -4.22 -4.64
CA ILE A 100 -28.52 -3.18 -5.27
C ILE A 100 -27.72 -1.88 -5.34
N TYR A 101 -27.72 -1.27 -6.52
CA TYR A 101 -27.13 0.04 -6.80
C TYR A 101 -28.23 1.02 -7.17
N THR A 102 -28.29 2.15 -6.47
CA THR A 102 -29.20 3.24 -6.80
C THR A 102 -28.51 4.21 -7.76
N LEU A 103 -29.15 4.48 -8.90
CA LEU A 103 -28.61 5.32 -9.97
C LEU A 103 -29.53 6.53 -10.17
N SER A 104 -29.08 7.71 -9.73
CA SER A 104 -29.78 8.98 -9.91
C SER A 104 -29.25 9.70 -11.15
N LEU A 105 -30.12 9.88 -12.15
CA LEU A 105 -29.72 10.39 -13.46
C LEU A 105 -29.90 11.91 -13.55
N THR A 106 -28.88 12.58 -14.06
CA THR A 106 -28.97 13.99 -14.42
C THR A 106 -29.48 14.13 -15.85
N GLN A 107 -30.64 14.78 -16.00
CA GLN A 107 -31.24 15.18 -17.28
C GLN A 107 -31.27 14.07 -18.35
N PRO A 108 -31.74 12.85 -18.02
CA PRO A 108 -31.80 11.77 -18.99
C PRO A 108 -32.78 12.09 -20.11
N ILE A 109 -32.43 11.76 -21.35
CA ILE A 109 -33.35 11.74 -22.48
C ILE A 109 -33.96 10.34 -22.52
N THR A 110 -35.27 10.24 -22.29
CA THR A 110 -35.98 8.94 -22.21
C THR A 110 -36.84 8.64 -23.42
N ALA A 111 -37.05 9.61 -24.31
CA ALA A 111 -37.92 9.43 -25.49
C ALA A 111 -37.32 8.46 -26.53
N ASP A 112 -36.00 8.47 -26.71
CA ASP A 112 -35.31 7.71 -27.75
C ASP A 112 -33.82 7.45 -27.46
N GLY A 113 -33.29 6.41 -28.09
CA GLY A 113 -31.89 6.02 -28.05
C GLY A 113 -31.55 4.90 -27.07
N THR A 114 -30.25 4.71 -26.87
CA THR A 114 -29.71 3.55 -26.15
C THR A 114 -28.86 4.01 -24.98
N ALA A 115 -29.11 3.44 -23.81
CA ALA A 115 -28.21 3.44 -22.69
C ALA A 115 -27.42 2.14 -22.63
N TRP A 116 -26.28 2.14 -21.96
CA TRP A 116 -25.39 1.00 -21.81
C TRP A 116 -25.15 0.75 -20.34
N VAL A 117 -25.65 -0.38 -19.85
CA VAL A 117 -25.45 -0.84 -18.48
C VAL A 117 -24.20 -1.72 -18.45
N THR A 118 -23.26 -1.43 -17.57
CA THR A 118 -22.03 -2.20 -17.40
C THR A 118 -21.87 -2.65 -15.96
N ALA A 119 -21.51 -3.91 -15.76
CA ALA A 119 -21.08 -4.45 -14.47
C ALA A 119 -19.68 -5.04 -14.62
N HIS A 120 -18.75 -4.60 -13.76
CA HIS A 120 -17.43 -5.18 -13.63
C HIS A 120 -17.32 -5.93 -12.31
N LEU A 121 -17.01 -7.22 -12.40
CA LEU A 121 -17.08 -8.16 -11.29
C LEU A 121 -15.81 -8.99 -11.28
N TYR A 122 -15.51 -9.58 -10.12
CA TYR A 122 -14.48 -10.59 -9.97
C TYR A 122 -15.08 -11.92 -9.52
N GLY A 123 -14.57 -13.00 -10.12
CA GLY A 123 -14.88 -14.36 -9.71
C GLY A 123 -14.32 -14.71 -8.33
N GLY A 124 -14.92 -15.69 -7.67
CA GLY A 124 -14.45 -16.16 -6.38
C GLY A 124 -13.83 -17.55 -6.42
N LYS A 125 -13.62 -18.14 -5.25
CA LYS A 125 -13.41 -19.59 -5.15
C LYS A 125 -14.78 -20.27 -5.18
N THR A 126 -14.90 -21.26 -6.04
CA THR A 126 -16.09 -22.12 -6.14
C THR A 126 -15.77 -23.49 -5.54
N SER A 127 -16.75 -24.11 -4.87
CA SER A 127 -16.72 -25.50 -4.44
C SER A 127 -17.79 -26.32 -5.16
N GLY A 128 -17.52 -27.61 -5.35
CA GLY A 128 -18.43 -28.55 -6.03
C GLY A 128 -17.82 -29.14 -7.29
N ALA A 129 -18.67 -29.67 -8.17
CA ALA A 129 -18.26 -30.34 -9.41
C ALA A 129 -17.92 -29.36 -10.55
N THR A 130 -18.02 -28.06 -10.31
CA THR A 130 -17.77 -26.99 -11.27
C THR A 130 -16.97 -25.86 -10.61
N THR A 131 -16.29 -25.05 -11.43
CA THR A 131 -15.63 -23.80 -11.03
C THR A 131 -16.38 -22.56 -11.51
N ALA A 132 -17.62 -22.76 -11.99
CA ALA A 132 -18.46 -21.70 -12.51
C ALA A 132 -19.13 -20.88 -11.40
N GLN A 133 -19.28 -19.59 -11.67
CA GLN A 133 -20.18 -18.69 -10.95
C GLN A 133 -21.00 -17.87 -11.94
N GLY A 134 -22.08 -17.26 -11.46
CA GLY A 134 -22.88 -16.41 -12.31
C GLY A 134 -23.88 -15.54 -11.55
N PHE A 135 -24.42 -14.58 -12.28
CA PHE A 135 -25.41 -13.64 -11.80
C PHE A 135 -26.47 -13.36 -12.87
N GLU A 136 -27.62 -12.88 -12.41
CA GLU A 136 -28.62 -12.18 -13.20
C GLU A 136 -28.53 -10.69 -12.90
N LEU A 137 -28.65 -9.87 -13.96
CA LEU A 137 -28.69 -8.41 -13.88
C LEU A 137 -30.13 -7.95 -14.09
N LEU A 138 -30.68 -7.25 -13.10
CA LEU A 138 -32.03 -6.71 -13.14
C LEU A 138 -31.98 -5.18 -13.16
N TRP A 139 -32.81 -4.57 -14.00
CA TRP A 139 -33.05 -3.14 -14.09
C TRP A 139 -34.47 -2.82 -13.63
N ASN A 140 -34.61 -2.06 -12.54
CA ASN A 140 -35.91 -1.78 -11.91
C ASN A 140 -36.76 -3.06 -11.77
N ASP A 141 -36.15 -4.09 -11.18
CA ASP A 141 -36.70 -5.45 -10.96
C ASP A 141 -36.97 -6.30 -12.22
N ALA A 142 -36.70 -5.78 -13.43
CA ALA A 142 -36.82 -6.55 -14.66
C ALA A 142 -35.48 -7.16 -15.09
N PRO A 143 -35.37 -8.48 -15.33
CA PRO A 143 -34.15 -9.08 -15.87
C PRO A 143 -33.78 -8.50 -17.23
N ILE A 144 -32.53 -8.08 -17.38
CA ILE A 144 -32.00 -7.53 -18.64
C ILE A 144 -30.84 -8.36 -19.20
N ALA A 145 -30.11 -9.09 -18.35
CA ALA A 145 -28.99 -9.92 -18.77
C ALA A 145 -28.60 -10.94 -17.70
N SER A 146 -27.75 -11.89 -18.06
CA SER A 146 -27.06 -12.77 -17.12
C SER A 146 -25.62 -13.03 -17.57
N GLY A 147 -24.78 -13.43 -16.64
CA GLY A 147 -23.38 -13.76 -16.89
C GLY A 147 -22.96 -15.01 -16.14
N VAL A 148 -22.16 -15.86 -16.80
CA VAL A 148 -21.55 -17.06 -16.22
C VAL A 148 -20.10 -17.14 -16.68
N TRP A 149 -19.17 -17.34 -15.76
CA TRP A 149 -17.74 -17.49 -16.05
C TRP A 149 -17.07 -18.44 -15.06
N LEU A 150 -15.81 -18.78 -15.34
CA LEU A 150 -15.05 -19.77 -14.58
C LEU A 150 -13.89 -19.11 -13.81
N GLY A 151 -13.67 -19.59 -12.58
CA GLY A 151 -12.48 -19.26 -11.80
C GLY A 151 -12.42 -17.84 -11.27
N ASN A 152 -11.33 -17.52 -10.57
CA ASN A 152 -11.10 -16.24 -9.93
C ASN A 152 -10.52 -15.21 -10.92
N THR A 153 -11.33 -14.78 -11.88
CA THR A 153 -10.94 -13.87 -12.98
C THR A 153 -11.90 -12.68 -13.09
N PRO A 154 -11.44 -11.54 -13.67
CA PRO A 154 -12.31 -10.41 -13.93
C PRO A 154 -13.37 -10.77 -14.97
N TYR A 155 -14.56 -10.21 -14.81
CA TYR A 155 -15.68 -10.39 -15.71
C TYR A 155 -16.42 -9.07 -15.92
N THR A 156 -16.42 -8.58 -17.15
CA THR A 156 -17.17 -7.38 -17.55
C THR A 156 -18.34 -7.77 -18.44
N LEU A 157 -19.54 -7.32 -18.08
CA LEU A 157 -20.73 -7.43 -18.92
C LEU A 157 -21.24 -6.03 -19.25
N THR A 158 -21.38 -5.72 -20.53
CA THR A 158 -22.02 -4.50 -21.04
C THR A 158 -23.22 -4.88 -21.89
N VAL A 159 -24.40 -4.34 -21.55
CA VAL A 159 -25.65 -4.63 -22.26
C VAL A 159 -26.41 -3.35 -22.64
N PRO A 160 -27.01 -3.30 -23.84
CA PRO A 160 -27.82 -2.16 -24.24
C PRO A 160 -29.17 -2.20 -23.51
N LEU A 161 -29.65 -1.01 -23.15
CA LEU A 161 -30.97 -0.77 -22.57
C LEU A 161 -31.63 0.37 -23.35
N SER A 162 -32.89 0.19 -23.76
CA SER A 162 -33.62 1.30 -24.40
C SER A 162 -33.79 2.46 -23.41
N ALA A 163 -33.52 3.69 -23.86
CA ALA A 163 -33.60 4.88 -23.01
C ALA A 163 -35.00 5.12 -22.42
N GLN A 164 -36.05 4.54 -23.02
CA GLN A 164 -37.42 4.56 -22.51
C GLN A 164 -37.62 3.87 -21.15
N TYR A 165 -36.68 3.01 -20.75
CA TYR A 165 -36.70 2.32 -19.45
C TYR A 165 -35.97 3.10 -18.36
N LEU A 166 -35.35 4.24 -18.70
CA LEU A 166 -34.71 5.11 -17.73
C LEU A 166 -35.74 5.96 -17.00
N GLN A 167 -35.56 6.06 -15.69
CA GLN A 167 -36.27 6.99 -14.82
C GLN A 167 -35.27 7.99 -14.21
N ALA A 168 -35.76 9.00 -13.48
CA ALA A 168 -34.87 9.91 -12.74
C ALA A 168 -34.05 9.16 -11.67
N HIS A 169 -34.66 8.13 -11.07
CA HIS A 169 -34.03 7.22 -10.11
C HIS A 169 -34.25 5.79 -10.57
N ASN A 170 -33.17 5.03 -10.71
CA ASN A 170 -33.23 3.63 -11.12
C ASN A 170 -32.51 2.75 -10.11
N GLN A 171 -32.82 1.47 -10.15
CA GLN A 171 -32.14 0.43 -9.40
C GLN A 171 -31.54 -0.59 -10.36
N MET A 172 -30.27 -0.89 -10.13
CA MET A 172 -29.59 -1.98 -10.79
C MET A 172 -29.28 -3.05 -9.74
N THR A 173 -29.75 -4.28 -9.96
CA THR A 173 -29.60 -5.38 -9.01
C THR A 173 -28.76 -6.50 -9.63
N LEU A 174 -27.69 -6.89 -8.94
CA LEU A 174 -26.97 -8.13 -9.17
C LEU A 174 -27.56 -9.22 -8.30
N LEU A 175 -28.02 -10.32 -8.90
CA LEU A 175 -28.57 -11.49 -8.21
C LEU A 175 -27.70 -12.71 -8.50
N ALA A 176 -27.02 -13.24 -7.49
CA ALA A 176 -26.37 -14.53 -7.54
C ALA A 176 -27.31 -15.61 -7.00
N ALA A 177 -27.46 -16.72 -7.72
CA ALA A 177 -28.28 -17.84 -7.29
C ALA A 177 -27.53 -19.16 -7.48
N ARG A 178 -27.43 -19.97 -6.43
CA ARG A 178 -26.78 -21.29 -6.51
C ARG A 178 -27.45 -22.19 -7.55
N SER A 179 -28.78 -22.14 -7.64
CA SER A 179 -29.55 -22.92 -8.62
C SER A 179 -29.29 -22.53 -10.09
N ALA A 180 -28.72 -21.35 -10.34
CA ALA A 180 -28.36 -20.93 -11.69
C ALA A 180 -27.12 -21.67 -12.22
N ILE A 181 -26.31 -22.27 -11.33
CA ILE A 181 -25.08 -22.96 -11.67
C ILE A 181 -25.18 -24.44 -11.30
N SER A 182 -25.33 -25.29 -12.31
CA SER A 182 -25.40 -26.74 -12.11
C SER A 182 -24.07 -27.28 -11.55
N GLY A 183 -24.15 -28.08 -10.49
CA GLY A 183 -22.98 -28.69 -9.84
C GLY A 183 -22.23 -27.80 -8.86
N ALA A 184 -22.64 -26.55 -8.66
CA ALA A 184 -22.04 -25.67 -7.66
C ALA A 184 -22.57 -25.97 -6.24
N GLU A 185 -21.65 -26.19 -5.30
CA GLU A 185 -21.99 -26.30 -3.88
C GLU A 185 -21.97 -24.92 -3.21
N SER A 186 -20.93 -24.13 -3.52
CA SER A 186 -20.82 -22.73 -3.12
C SER A 186 -19.98 -21.94 -4.12
N PHE A 187 -20.23 -20.64 -4.24
CA PHE A 187 -19.37 -19.69 -4.95
C PHE A 187 -19.56 -18.29 -4.38
N TRP A 188 -18.68 -17.37 -4.73
CA TRP A 188 -18.92 -15.95 -4.53
C TRP A 188 -18.55 -15.12 -5.74
N ILE A 189 -19.12 -13.92 -5.80
CA ILE A 189 -18.81 -12.89 -6.80
C ILE A 189 -18.48 -11.62 -6.02
N SER A 190 -17.39 -10.95 -6.34
CA SER A 190 -17.04 -9.64 -5.78
C SER A 190 -17.33 -8.56 -6.81
N PRO A 191 -18.40 -7.75 -6.64
CA PRO A 191 -18.59 -6.60 -7.50
C PRO A 191 -17.47 -5.57 -7.26
N ASP A 192 -16.92 -5.04 -8.33
CA ASP A 192 -15.98 -3.92 -8.28
C ASP A 192 -16.80 -2.63 -8.46
N TRP A 193 -17.17 -2.34 -9.71
CA TRP A 193 -17.99 -1.18 -10.06
C TRP A 193 -19.09 -1.53 -11.04
N VAL A 194 -20.07 -0.63 -11.09
CA VAL A 194 -21.18 -0.66 -12.06
C VAL A 194 -21.29 0.70 -12.73
N ALA A 195 -21.68 0.73 -13.99
CA ALA A 195 -21.80 1.98 -14.74
C ALA A 195 -23.03 2.00 -15.64
N LEU A 196 -23.55 3.20 -15.86
CA LEU A 196 -24.59 3.50 -16.83
C LEU A 196 -24.12 4.65 -17.71
N SER A 197 -23.94 4.40 -19.00
CA SER A 197 -23.78 5.44 -20.01
C SER A 197 -25.12 5.69 -20.69
N TYR A 198 -25.63 6.91 -20.68
CA TYR A 198 -26.99 7.21 -21.13
C TYR A 198 -27.08 8.55 -21.87
N PRO A 199 -28.03 8.70 -22.81
CA PRO A 199 -28.24 9.97 -23.48
C PRO A 199 -28.84 10.99 -22.52
N ALA A 200 -28.29 12.20 -22.52
CA ALA A 200 -28.70 13.28 -21.64
C ALA A 200 -28.71 14.63 -22.36
N LEU A 201 -29.41 15.61 -21.79
CA LEU A 201 -29.30 16.99 -22.22
C LEU A 201 -27.95 17.58 -21.79
N ALA A 202 -27.36 18.39 -22.66
CA ALA A 202 -26.12 19.13 -22.43
C ALA A 202 -26.34 20.32 -21.48
N GLN A 203 -26.77 20.02 -20.26
CA GLN A 203 -27.12 21.01 -19.25
C GLN A 203 -26.09 21.01 -18.12
N ALA A 204 -25.68 22.20 -17.70
CA ALA A 204 -24.80 22.40 -16.56
C ALA A 204 -25.44 21.90 -15.25
N GLN A 205 -24.59 21.51 -14.30
CA GLN A 205 -24.95 21.17 -12.93
C GLN A 205 -24.10 22.02 -12.00
N GLU A 206 -24.75 22.69 -11.04
CA GLU A 206 -24.07 23.63 -10.14
C GLU A 206 -23.21 24.65 -10.91
N ASP A 207 -23.77 25.18 -12.01
CA ASP A 207 -23.11 26.11 -12.93
C ASP A 207 -21.81 25.61 -13.58
N ARG A 208 -21.60 24.29 -13.63
CA ARG A 208 -20.46 23.65 -14.29
C ARG A 208 -20.90 22.60 -15.32
N LEU A 209 -20.12 22.45 -16.38
CA LEU A 209 -20.28 21.36 -17.35
C LEU A 209 -18.90 20.91 -17.86
N LEU A 210 -18.58 19.63 -17.65
CA LEU A 210 -17.42 18.97 -18.23
C LEU A 210 -17.88 18.10 -19.39
N LEU A 211 -17.25 18.27 -20.55
CA LEU A 211 -17.51 17.51 -21.77
C LEU A 211 -16.21 16.84 -22.18
N LEU A 212 -16.11 15.54 -21.90
CA LEU A 212 -14.99 14.71 -22.36
C LEU A 212 -15.30 14.13 -23.75
N PRO A 213 -14.30 13.60 -24.49
CA PRO A 213 -14.52 13.08 -25.84
C PRO A 213 -15.68 12.07 -25.91
N ASP A 214 -15.78 11.15 -24.95
CA ASP A 214 -16.82 10.13 -24.88
C ASP A 214 -18.22 10.68 -24.51
N SER A 215 -18.29 11.93 -24.04
CA SER A 215 -19.55 12.61 -23.75
C SER A 215 -20.14 13.34 -24.96
N LEU A 216 -19.32 13.63 -25.97
CA LEU A 216 -19.69 14.44 -27.11
C LEU A 216 -20.51 13.63 -28.15
N PRO A 217 -21.33 14.29 -28.97
CA PRO A 217 -22.08 13.63 -30.04
C PRO A 217 -21.15 13.00 -31.08
N ASP A 218 -21.63 11.93 -31.72
CA ASP A 218 -20.92 11.27 -32.81
C ASP A 218 -20.83 12.19 -34.04
N GLY A 219 -19.60 12.55 -34.40
CA GLY A 219 -19.29 13.36 -35.58
C GLY A 219 -19.48 14.88 -35.40
N PRO A 220 -19.15 15.65 -36.44
CA PRO A 220 -19.18 17.12 -36.37
C PRO A 220 -20.57 17.70 -36.08
N ALA A 221 -20.69 18.51 -35.04
CA ALA A 221 -21.95 19.13 -34.64
C ALA A 221 -21.77 20.51 -33.99
N ARG A 222 -22.88 21.24 -33.85
CA ARG A 222 -23.01 22.39 -32.93
C ARG A 222 -23.75 21.91 -31.69
N LEU A 223 -23.08 21.95 -30.55
CA LEU A 223 -23.65 21.55 -29.26
C LEU A 223 -24.19 22.77 -28.52
N ALA A 224 -25.51 22.85 -28.37
CA ALA A 224 -26.16 23.83 -27.52
C ALA A 224 -26.14 23.36 -26.07
N VAL A 225 -25.45 24.11 -25.22
CA VAL A 225 -25.36 23.87 -23.78
C VAL A 225 -26.19 24.90 -23.00
N THR A 226 -26.84 24.48 -21.91
CA THR A 226 -27.76 25.33 -21.13
C THR A 226 -27.61 25.12 -19.62
N GLY A 227 -28.42 25.81 -18.81
CA GLY A 227 -28.54 25.54 -17.36
C GLY A 227 -27.56 26.32 -16.48
N PHE A 228 -26.93 27.37 -17.01
CA PHE A 228 -26.10 28.27 -16.21
C PHE A 228 -26.95 29.39 -15.61
N SER A 229 -26.67 29.78 -14.37
CA SER A 229 -27.36 30.87 -13.65
C SER A 229 -26.84 32.26 -14.04
N ALA A 230 -25.64 32.34 -14.60
CA ALA A 230 -24.96 33.58 -15.00
C ALA A 230 -24.61 33.60 -16.49
N SER A 231 -24.55 34.80 -17.07
CA SER A 231 -24.17 35.02 -18.47
C SER A 231 -22.65 35.05 -18.68
N GLU A 232 -21.89 35.35 -17.63
CA GLU A 232 -20.43 35.33 -17.67
C GLU A 232 -19.92 33.91 -17.47
N LEU A 233 -19.54 33.28 -18.59
CA LEU A 233 -19.05 31.90 -18.62
C LEU A 233 -17.57 31.85 -19.00
N LEU A 234 -16.83 31.03 -18.28
CA LEU A 234 -15.48 30.62 -18.63
C LEU A 234 -15.58 29.30 -19.40
N VAL A 235 -15.04 29.29 -20.61
CA VAL A 235 -15.04 28.13 -21.49
C VAL A 235 -13.59 27.79 -21.84
N TYR A 236 -13.18 26.58 -21.52
CA TYR A 236 -11.85 26.07 -21.81
C TYR A 236 -11.94 24.88 -22.75
N ALA A 237 -11.19 24.93 -23.85
CA ALA A 237 -10.86 23.74 -24.62
C ALA A 237 -9.73 23.00 -23.91
N ILE A 238 -9.96 21.73 -23.60
CA ILE A 238 -9.06 20.84 -22.85
C ILE A 238 -8.77 19.57 -23.66
N ASP A 239 -8.79 19.70 -24.99
CA ASP A 239 -8.45 18.61 -25.92
C ASP A 239 -7.04 18.07 -25.64
N ASP A 240 -6.12 18.97 -25.29
CA ASP A 240 -4.84 18.66 -24.65
C ASP A 240 -4.91 19.15 -23.19
N PRO A 241 -4.97 18.23 -22.21
CA PRO A 241 -5.08 18.59 -20.80
C PRO A 241 -3.83 19.29 -20.24
N HIS A 242 -2.66 19.15 -20.89
CA HIS A 242 -1.44 19.85 -20.51
C HIS A 242 -1.35 21.24 -21.15
N LEU A 243 -2.21 21.55 -22.11
CA LEU A 243 -2.26 22.83 -22.83
C LEU A 243 -3.70 23.36 -22.94
N PRO A 244 -4.39 23.62 -21.80
CA PRO A 244 -5.73 24.18 -21.83
C PRO A 244 -5.75 25.55 -22.52
N GLN A 245 -6.80 25.81 -23.30
CA GLN A 245 -6.99 27.06 -24.03
C GLN A 245 -8.33 27.71 -23.67
N ARG A 246 -8.34 29.00 -23.37
CA ARG A 246 -9.57 29.75 -23.07
C ARG A 246 -10.23 30.13 -24.37
N LEU A 247 -11.46 29.68 -24.58
CA LEU A 247 -12.26 30.10 -25.71
C LEU A 247 -12.78 31.52 -25.46
N VAL A 248 -12.52 32.42 -26.40
CA VAL A 248 -12.90 33.84 -26.33
C VAL A 248 -13.87 34.19 -27.46
N ASN A 249 -14.59 35.30 -27.30
CA ASN A 249 -15.67 35.75 -28.20
C ASN A 249 -16.89 34.81 -28.24
N LEU A 250 -17.09 34.03 -27.18
CA LEU A 250 -18.34 33.33 -26.91
C LEU A 250 -19.21 34.19 -26.00
N SER A 251 -20.49 34.29 -26.29
CA SER A 251 -21.43 35.05 -25.47
C SER A 251 -22.63 34.18 -25.13
N ALA A 252 -22.82 33.93 -23.83
CA ALA A 252 -24.00 33.22 -23.35
C ALA A 252 -25.26 34.04 -23.66
N GLN A 253 -26.29 33.35 -24.13
CA GLN A 253 -27.60 33.90 -24.45
C GLN A 253 -28.62 33.41 -23.42
N PRO A 254 -29.68 34.18 -23.14
CA PRO A 254 -30.81 33.69 -22.36
C PRO A 254 -31.39 32.39 -22.95
N ALA A 255 -31.67 31.43 -22.09
CA ALA A 255 -32.32 30.16 -22.42
C ALA A 255 -33.55 29.96 -21.52
N ASP A 256 -34.36 28.92 -21.79
CA ASP A 256 -35.58 28.62 -21.02
C ASP A 256 -35.30 28.47 -19.51
N SER A 257 -34.10 28.03 -19.14
CA SER A 257 -33.58 28.06 -17.77
C SER A 257 -32.19 28.70 -17.73
N GLY A 258 -32.14 29.97 -17.35
CA GLY A 258 -30.90 30.74 -17.17
C GLY A 258 -30.25 31.12 -18.49
N TYR A 259 -28.98 30.72 -18.66
CA TYR A 259 -28.15 31.04 -19.82
C TYR A 259 -27.60 29.78 -20.48
N GLY A 260 -27.29 29.90 -21.77
CA GLY A 260 -26.68 28.85 -22.57
C GLY A 260 -25.81 29.42 -23.69
N LEU A 261 -25.02 28.57 -24.32
CA LEU A 261 -24.21 28.93 -25.49
C LEU A 261 -24.14 27.76 -26.47
N VAL A 262 -23.60 28.03 -27.66
CA VAL A 262 -23.37 26.98 -28.67
C VAL A 262 -21.86 26.79 -28.85
N LEU A 263 -21.40 25.55 -28.68
CA LEU A 263 -20.02 25.12 -28.92
C LEU A 263 -19.93 24.34 -30.23
N PRO A 264 -18.93 24.54 -31.08
CA PRO A 264 -18.66 23.63 -32.16
C PRO A 264 -17.90 22.39 -31.64
N VAL A 265 -18.35 21.24 -32.08
CA VAL A 265 -17.82 19.92 -31.76
C VAL A 265 -17.46 19.28 -33.10
N ASP A 266 -16.39 19.74 -33.70
CA ASP A 266 -15.99 19.46 -35.09
C ASP A 266 -14.62 18.79 -35.20
N ARG A 267 -13.96 18.56 -34.06
CA ARG A 267 -12.62 17.97 -33.99
C ARG A 267 -12.64 16.63 -33.26
N PRO A 268 -11.94 15.61 -33.77
CA PRO A 268 -11.69 14.39 -33.03
C PRO A 268 -11.01 14.69 -31.68
N GLY A 269 -11.44 14.01 -30.61
CA GLY A 269 -10.87 14.20 -29.28
C GLY A 269 -11.19 15.55 -28.63
N ALA A 270 -12.18 16.29 -29.15
CA ALA A 270 -12.58 17.55 -28.54
C ALA A 270 -13.00 17.35 -27.08
N ALA A 271 -12.63 18.29 -26.22
CA ALA A 271 -13.03 18.29 -24.82
C ALA A 271 -13.14 19.71 -24.28
N TYR A 272 -14.14 19.95 -23.43
CA TYR A 272 -14.47 21.28 -22.92
C TYR A 272 -14.77 21.28 -21.42
N ALA A 273 -14.29 22.30 -20.71
CA ALA A 273 -14.70 22.62 -19.35
C ALA A 273 -15.37 24.00 -19.32
N LEU A 274 -16.59 24.06 -18.80
CA LEU A 274 -17.40 25.26 -18.72
C LEU A 274 -17.81 25.52 -17.27
N ALA A 275 -17.72 26.77 -16.83
CA ALA A 275 -18.20 27.19 -15.52
C ALA A 275 -18.60 28.67 -15.52
N SER A 276 -19.54 29.07 -14.64
CA SER A 276 -19.61 30.47 -14.22
C SER A 276 -18.39 30.84 -13.36
N VAL A 277 -18.05 32.12 -13.27
CA VAL A 277 -16.89 32.60 -12.48
C VAL A 277 -17.01 32.17 -11.01
N ASP A 278 -18.20 32.32 -10.43
CA ASP A 278 -18.46 31.99 -9.03
C ASP A 278 -18.54 30.47 -8.76
N ALA A 279 -18.59 29.64 -9.81
CA ALA A 279 -18.65 28.18 -9.71
C ALA A 279 -17.30 27.49 -9.90
N LEU A 280 -16.21 28.24 -10.06
CA LEU A 280 -14.85 27.68 -10.11
C LEU A 280 -14.53 26.91 -8.82
N LEU A 281 -13.88 25.76 -8.98
CA LEU A 281 -13.42 24.96 -7.84
C LEU A 281 -12.17 25.58 -7.21
N SER A 282 -12.02 25.43 -5.90
CA SER A 282 -10.80 25.77 -5.16
C SER A 282 -9.97 24.52 -4.88
N PRO A 283 -8.63 24.61 -4.84
CA PRO A 283 -7.78 23.50 -4.41
C PRO A 283 -8.17 23.00 -3.01
N ARG A 284 -8.05 21.68 -2.78
CA ARG A 284 -8.31 21.06 -1.47
C ARG A 284 -7.43 21.66 -0.36
N SER A 285 -6.17 21.95 -0.70
CA SER A 285 -5.21 22.61 0.17
C SER A 285 -4.15 23.31 -0.69
N ILE A 286 -3.44 24.26 -0.09
CA ILE A 286 -2.27 24.93 -0.66
C ILE A 286 -1.21 24.93 0.43
N ALA A 287 -0.03 24.41 0.12
CA ALA A 287 1.11 24.40 1.01
C ALA A 287 2.34 24.98 0.31
N VAL A 288 3.24 25.57 1.09
CA VAL A 288 4.54 26.00 0.59
C VAL A 288 5.45 24.79 0.60
N ASP A 289 5.97 24.45 -0.57
CA ASP A 289 7.01 23.43 -0.73
C ASP A 289 8.38 23.97 -0.24
N GLN A 290 9.18 23.09 0.36
CA GLN A 290 10.58 23.34 0.67
C GLN A 290 11.45 22.44 -0.21
N PRO A 291 11.92 22.94 -1.36
CA PRO A 291 12.64 22.11 -2.32
C PRO A 291 13.87 21.45 -1.69
N SER A 292 14.00 20.17 -1.94
CA SER A 292 15.15 19.35 -1.63
C SER A 292 16.02 19.14 -2.88
N SER A 293 17.10 18.37 -2.74
CA SER A 293 18.01 18.05 -3.85
C SER A 293 18.44 16.59 -3.82
N TRP A 294 17.58 15.68 -3.36
CA TRP A 294 17.91 14.27 -3.19
C TRP A 294 18.25 13.56 -4.51
N ALA A 295 17.73 14.07 -5.64
CA ALA A 295 18.06 13.63 -6.99
C ALA A 295 19.40 14.16 -7.52
N THR A 296 20.35 14.54 -6.67
CA THR A 296 21.72 14.93 -7.06
C THR A 296 22.78 13.95 -6.52
N PRO A 297 23.94 13.79 -7.19
CA PRO A 297 24.93 12.77 -6.83
C PRO A 297 25.91 13.19 -5.71
N ASP A 298 25.86 14.44 -5.25
CA ASP A 298 26.80 15.03 -4.30
C ASP A 298 26.55 14.64 -2.83
N HIS A 299 25.50 13.86 -2.56
CA HIS A 299 25.21 13.34 -1.22
C HIS A 299 26.18 12.26 -0.78
N GLN A 300 26.43 12.24 0.53
CA GLN A 300 27.27 11.25 1.19
C GLN A 300 26.54 10.61 2.37
N ALA A 301 26.20 9.32 2.27
CA ALA A 301 25.47 8.61 3.30
C ALA A 301 25.80 7.11 3.31
N ASP A 302 25.96 6.54 4.51
CA ASP A 302 25.98 5.10 4.77
C ASP A 302 24.60 4.62 5.26
N TYR A 303 23.86 5.53 5.89
CA TYR A 303 22.57 5.27 6.53
C TYR A 303 21.54 6.30 6.07
N ILE A 304 20.44 5.85 5.47
CA ILE A 304 19.34 6.69 5.00
C ILE A 304 18.13 6.45 5.90
N ALA A 305 17.74 7.46 6.69
CA ALA A 305 16.50 7.47 7.44
C ALA A 305 15.43 8.19 6.62
N ILE A 306 14.42 7.46 6.14
CA ILE A 306 13.23 8.01 5.49
C ILE A 306 12.17 8.19 6.58
N VAL A 307 11.82 9.44 6.86
CA VAL A 307 11.08 9.83 8.07
C VAL A 307 9.89 10.67 7.66
N HIS A 308 8.68 10.25 8.04
CA HIS A 308 7.53 11.13 7.89
C HIS A 308 7.66 12.34 8.84
N ARG A 309 7.30 13.55 8.38
CA ARG A 309 7.51 14.81 9.13
C ARG A 309 7.00 14.79 10.58
N LEU A 310 5.92 14.05 10.87
CA LEU A 310 5.40 13.87 12.23
C LEU A 310 6.45 13.33 13.22
N PHE A 311 7.39 12.52 12.75
CA PHE A 311 8.39 11.82 13.56
C PHE A 311 9.78 12.47 13.48
N TRP A 312 9.89 13.60 12.79
CA TRP A 312 11.16 14.24 12.46
C TRP A 312 12.06 14.44 13.68
N ASP A 313 11.55 15.02 14.76
CA ASP A 313 12.39 15.30 15.94
C ASP A 313 12.59 14.07 16.82
N ALA A 314 11.62 13.16 16.85
CA ALA A 314 11.65 11.99 17.73
C ALA A 314 12.75 10.98 17.37
N ILE A 315 13.17 10.94 16.11
CA ILE A 315 14.22 10.02 15.62
C ILE A 315 15.64 10.54 15.88
N ASP A 316 15.83 11.84 16.11
CA ASP A 316 17.15 12.48 16.19
C ASP A 316 18.14 11.81 17.16
N PRO A 317 17.74 11.34 18.36
CA PRO A 317 18.68 10.68 19.26
C PRO A 317 19.29 9.40 18.68
N LEU A 318 18.53 8.64 17.88
CA LEU A 318 19.05 7.46 17.19
C LEU A 318 20.01 7.84 16.07
N LEU A 319 19.67 8.85 15.28
CA LEU A 319 20.52 9.31 14.18
C LEU A 319 21.85 9.87 14.69
N ALA A 320 21.81 10.63 15.78
CA ALA A 320 23.01 11.13 16.47
C ALA A 320 23.86 9.97 17.01
N HIS A 321 23.22 8.93 17.55
CA HIS A 321 23.92 7.72 17.99
C HIS A 321 24.64 7.05 16.82
N ARG A 322 23.97 6.84 15.67
CA ARG A 322 24.59 6.26 14.46
C ARG A 322 25.73 7.12 13.90
N GLN A 323 25.61 8.44 13.94
CA GLN A 323 26.70 9.36 13.60
C GLN A 323 27.90 9.20 14.55
N SER A 324 27.66 8.99 15.86
CA SER A 324 28.73 8.75 16.84
C SER A 324 29.48 7.44 16.59
N GLU A 325 28.86 6.48 15.89
CA GLU A 325 29.50 5.25 15.44
C GLU A 325 30.31 5.41 14.14
N GLY A 326 30.32 6.61 13.55
CA GLY A 326 31.02 6.94 12.32
C GLY A 326 30.21 6.76 11.04
N LEU A 327 28.90 6.50 11.12
CA LEU A 327 28.04 6.42 9.93
C LEU A 327 27.69 7.82 9.43
N ARG A 328 27.79 8.04 8.12
CA ARG A 328 27.24 9.23 7.46
C ARG A 328 25.73 9.05 7.35
N VAL A 329 24.95 9.89 8.02
CA VAL A 329 23.49 9.76 8.11
C VAL A 329 22.80 10.81 7.24
N ALA A 330 21.95 10.36 6.32
CA ALA A 330 20.96 11.20 5.63
C ALA A 330 19.59 11.04 6.30
N LYS A 331 18.98 12.15 6.68
CA LYS A 331 17.62 12.22 7.22
C LYS A 331 16.73 12.86 6.15
N VAL A 332 15.81 12.09 5.59
CA VAL A 332 15.05 12.41 4.39
C VAL A 332 13.57 12.46 4.75
N ASP A 333 12.88 13.55 4.41
CA ASP A 333 11.42 13.59 4.54
C ASP A 333 10.82 12.73 3.42
N VAL A 334 9.86 11.87 3.76
CA VAL A 334 9.20 11.04 2.74
C VAL A 334 8.45 11.91 1.71
N GLN A 335 7.98 13.09 2.11
CA GLN A 335 7.32 14.02 1.17
C GLN A 335 8.28 14.53 0.10
N ASP A 336 9.52 14.86 0.46
CA ASP A 336 10.56 15.28 -0.49
C ASP A 336 10.80 14.22 -1.58
N ILE A 337 10.74 12.94 -1.21
CA ILE A 337 10.87 11.83 -2.16
C ILE A 337 9.69 11.85 -3.14
N TYR A 338 8.46 12.03 -2.68
CA TYR A 338 7.30 12.10 -3.57
C TYR A 338 7.42 13.29 -4.52
N ASP A 339 7.85 14.44 -4.02
CA ASP A 339 7.97 15.68 -4.79
C ASP A 339 9.02 15.56 -5.90
N GLU A 340 10.20 14.98 -5.60
CA GLU A 340 11.30 14.84 -6.57
C GLU A 340 11.16 13.64 -7.52
N PHE A 341 10.55 12.54 -7.07
CA PHE A 341 10.54 11.26 -7.82
C PHE A 341 9.16 10.84 -8.35
N ASN A 342 8.07 11.55 -8.02
CA ASN A 342 6.72 11.20 -8.48
C ASN A 342 5.73 12.39 -8.55
N ASP A 343 6.22 13.60 -8.84
CA ASP A 343 5.41 14.83 -8.92
C ASP A 343 4.52 15.08 -7.68
N GLY A 344 5.00 14.75 -6.49
CA GLY A 344 4.31 14.95 -5.21
C GLY A 344 3.12 14.02 -5.01
N ARG A 345 3.06 12.91 -5.76
CA ARG A 345 2.05 11.85 -5.60
C ARG A 345 2.60 10.74 -4.72
N LEU A 346 1.78 10.27 -3.77
CA LEU A 346 2.10 9.15 -2.92
C LEU A 346 2.15 7.87 -3.76
N ASP A 347 3.33 7.29 -3.90
CA ASP A 347 3.54 5.95 -4.46
C ASP A 347 4.78 5.33 -3.81
N PRO A 348 4.71 4.10 -3.26
CA PRO A 348 5.89 3.38 -2.80
C PRO A 348 6.98 3.22 -3.87
N GLU A 349 6.65 3.31 -5.17
CA GLU A 349 7.65 3.32 -6.24
C GLU A 349 8.60 4.50 -6.14
N ALA A 350 8.12 5.69 -5.73
CA ALA A 350 8.95 6.87 -5.58
C ALA A 350 10.11 6.61 -4.59
N ILE A 351 9.81 5.91 -3.49
CA ILE A 351 10.80 5.50 -2.49
C ILE A 351 11.79 4.50 -3.09
N ARG A 352 11.33 3.49 -3.83
CA ARG A 352 12.21 2.51 -4.48
C ARG A 352 13.13 3.17 -5.51
N VAL A 353 12.60 4.08 -6.33
CA VAL A 353 13.37 4.83 -7.34
C VAL A 353 14.40 5.74 -6.67
N PHE A 354 14.01 6.46 -5.61
CA PHE A 354 14.94 7.26 -4.80
C PHE A 354 16.08 6.41 -4.22
N LEU A 355 15.77 5.27 -3.61
CA LEU A 355 16.78 4.38 -3.02
C LEU A 355 17.69 3.78 -4.08
N ALA A 356 17.17 3.39 -5.24
CA ALA A 356 17.98 2.95 -6.38
C ALA A 356 18.89 4.08 -6.89
N TYR A 357 18.38 5.31 -6.98
CA TYR A 357 19.18 6.47 -7.35
C TYR A 357 20.32 6.71 -6.36
N ALA A 358 20.02 6.74 -5.06
CA ALA A 358 21.02 6.92 -4.01
C ALA A 358 22.08 5.82 -4.04
N TYR A 359 21.67 4.56 -4.19
CA TYR A 359 22.59 3.42 -4.27
C TYR A 359 23.60 3.54 -5.40
N HIS A 360 23.16 3.98 -6.59
CA HIS A 360 24.00 4.06 -7.78
C HIS A 360 24.81 5.37 -7.91
N ASN A 361 24.33 6.47 -7.31
CA ASN A 361 24.85 7.81 -7.64
C ASN A 361 25.45 8.56 -6.44
N TRP A 362 25.10 8.20 -5.20
CA TRP A 362 25.69 8.84 -4.02
C TRP A 362 27.07 8.26 -3.71
N ASN A 363 27.80 8.91 -2.80
CA ASN A 363 29.12 8.48 -2.35
C ASN A 363 30.17 8.39 -3.48
N ALA A 364 30.12 9.29 -4.48
CA ALA A 364 30.99 9.30 -5.67
C ALA A 364 32.35 8.56 -5.52
N GLY A 365 32.41 7.31 -6.03
CA GLY A 365 33.61 6.47 -6.06
C GLY A 365 33.93 5.67 -4.79
N GLY A 366 33.08 5.75 -3.76
CA GLY A 366 33.14 4.98 -2.52
C GLY A 366 32.09 3.86 -2.47
N GLU A 367 31.85 3.34 -1.27
CA GLU A 367 30.81 2.33 -1.02
C GLU A 367 29.42 2.97 -1.12
N SER A 368 28.48 2.27 -1.76
CA SER A 368 27.06 2.67 -1.78
C SER A 368 26.48 2.75 -0.37
N PRO A 369 25.39 3.52 -0.14
CA PRO A 369 24.62 3.44 1.11
C PRO A 369 24.32 1.99 1.50
N GLN A 370 24.32 1.69 2.80
CA GLN A 370 24.27 0.33 3.34
C GLN A 370 22.98 0.06 4.12
N TYR A 371 22.40 1.07 4.75
CA TYR A 371 21.24 0.94 5.64
C TYR A 371 20.10 1.88 5.25
N VAL A 372 18.87 1.38 5.35
CA VAL A 372 17.63 2.16 5.16
C VAL A 372 16.70 1.94 6.35
N LEU A 373 16.33 3.02 7.04
CA LEU A 373 15.31 2.98 8.09
C LEU A 373 14.06 3.73 7.63
N LEU A 374 12.92 3.04 7.61
CA LEU A 374 11.61 3.64 7.41
C LEU A 374 11.00 4.02 8.77
N VAL A 375 10.66 5.28 8.98
CA VAL A 375 10.05 5.77 10.23
C VAL A 375 8.64 6.29 9.96
N GLY A 376 7.67 5.39 10.18
CA GLY A 376 6.25 5.62 9.99
C GLY A 376 5.50 4.34 9.67
N ASP A 377 4.31 4.21 10.22
CA ASP A 377 3.39 3.11 9.92
C ASP A 377 2.68 3.29 8.56
N GLY A 378 2.02 2.25 8.08
CA GLY A 378 1.17 2.30 6.89
C GLY A 378 0.32 1.04 6.69
N HIS A 379 -0.74 1.16 5.90
CA HIS A 379 -1.71 0.09 5.67
C HIS A 379 -2.28 0.11 4.24
N TYR A 380 -3.08 -0.91 3.91
CA TYR A 380 -3.64 -1.07 2.56
C TYR A 380 -4.82 -0.13 2.21
N ASP A 381 -5.38 0.58 3.20
CA ASP A 381 -6.45 1.57 2.97
C ASP A 381 -5.93 2.99 2.67
N PHE A 382 -5.29 3.21 1.52
CA PHE A 382 -4.72 4.53 1.20
C PHE A 382 -5.78 5.64 1.00
N LYS A 383 -6.96 5.28 0.49
CA LYS A 383 -8.05 6.23 0.16
C LYS A 383 -9.09 6.37 1.28
N GLY A 384 -8.94 5.66 2.40
CA GLY A 384 -9.86 5.73 3.54
C GLY A 384 -11.21 5.04 3.31
N ALA A 385 -11.27 4.04 2.45
CA ALA A 385 -12.49 3.29 2.11
C ALA A 385 -13.11 2.56 3.32
N SER A 386 -12.29 2.11 4.27
CA SER A 386 -12.76 1.45 5.50
C SER A 386 -13.31 2.42 6.55
N GLY A 387 -12.97 3.72 6.44
CA GLY A 387 -13.20 4.71 7.50
C GLY A 387 -12.26 4.58 8.70
N THR A 388 -11.14 3.86 8.57
CA THR A 388 -10.11 3.81 9.61
C THR A 388 -9.55 5.19 9.94
N THR A 389 -9.07 5.36 11.17
CA THR A 389 -8.35 6.55 11.64
C THR A 389 -6.86 6.29 11.84
N LEU A 390 -6.38 5.10 11.48
CA LEU A 390 -4.94 4.81 11.46
C LEU A 390 -4.26 5.70 10.42
N GLY A 391 -3.03 6.12 10.72
CA GLY A 391 -2.24 6.92 9.80
C GLY A 391 -1.61 6.06 8.72
N ASN A 392 -1.43 6.63 7.53
CA ASN A 392 -0.61 6.05 6.48
C ASN A 392 0.56 7.00 6.22
N PHE A 393 1.63 6.84 7.01
CA PHE A 393 2.75 7.79 7.08
C PHE A 393 3.84 7.45 6.06
N ILE A 394 4.20 6.18 5.96
CA ILE A 394 5.06 5.63 4.90
C ILE A 394 4.36 4.40 4.35
N PRO A 395 3.94 4.41 3.07
CA PRO A 395 3.16 3.31 2.51
C PRO A 395 3.92 1.98 2.65
N PRO A 396 3.22 0.86 2.89
CA PRO A 396 3.80 -0.44 2.67
C PRO A 396 4.05 -0.67 1.17
N TYR A 397 5.15 -1.35 0.81
CA TYR A 397 5.32 -1.83 -0.55
C TYR A 397 4.44 -3.06 -0.75
N LEU A 398 3.19 -2.83 -1.18
CA LEU A 398 2.22 -3.90 -1.42
C LEU A 398 2.44 -4.53 -2.79
N VAL A 399 2.65 -5.85 -2.80
CA VAL A 399 2.83 -6.62 -4.04
C VAL A 399 2.33 -8.05 -3.83
N ALA A 400 1.81 -8.66 -4.90
CA ALA A 400 1.33 -10.03 -4.92
C ALA A 400 2.49 -11.06 -4.91
N VAL A 401 3.21 -11.14 -3.79
CA VAL A 401 4.35 -12.06 -3.60
C VAL A 401 3.96 -13.36 -2.91
N ASP A 402 2.88 -13.37 -2.12
CA ASP A 402 2.50 -14.52 -1.31
C ASP A 402 1.60 -15.49 -2.11
N PRO A 403 1.97 -16.79 -2.24
CA PRO A 403 1.21 -17.76 -3.03
C PRO A 403 -0.23 -18.03 -2.56
N TRP A 404 -0.56 -17.72 -1.31
CA TRP A 404 -1.87 -17.99 -0.70
C TRP A 404 -2.64 -16.73 -0.35
N LEU A 405 -1.95 -15.71 0.16
CA LEU A 405 -2.53 -14.43 0.52
C LEU A 405 -2.65 -13.48 -0.67
N GLY A 406 -1.80 -13.64 -1.70
CA GLY A 406 -1.65 -12.68 -2.79
C GLY A 406 -0.85 -11.46 -2.35
N GLU A 407 -1.50 -10.31 -2.32
CA GLU A 407 -0.89 -9.02 -1.95
C GLU A 407 -0.60 -8.91 -0.44
N THR A 408 0.63 -8.56 -0.08
CA THR A 408 1.03 -8.20 1.29
C THR A 408 2.21 -7.23 1.28
N ALA A 409 2.60 -6.72 2.44
CA ALA A 409 3.75 -5.83 2.59
C ALA A 409 5.06 -6.57 2.33
N ALA A 410 5.90 -5.99 1.48
CA ALA A 410 7.20 -6.51 1.12
C ALA A 410 8.25 -5.40 1.15
N ASP A 411 8.60 -4.88 2.34
CA ASP A 411 9.54 -3.75 2.45
C ASP A 411 10.91 -4.05 1.83
N ASN A 412 11.33 -5.32 1.73
CA ASN A 412 12.52 -5.74 0.97
C ASN A 412 12.53 -5.21 -0.48
N ARG A 413 11.36 -5.03 -1.10
CA ARG A 413 11.22 -4.53 -2.47
C ARG A 413 11.56 -3.05 -2.61
N TYR A 414 11.62 -2.28 -1.51
CA TYR A 414 12.20 -0.93 -1.55
C TYR A 414 13.70 -0.92 -1.89
N VAL A 415 14.40 -2.00 -1.56
CA VAL A 415 15.88 -2.11 -1.68
C VAL A 415 16.32 -3.23 -2.62
N SER A 416 15.37 -3.88 -3.31
CA SER A 416 15.65 -4.79 -4.43
C SER A 416 15.73 -3.95 -5.72
N ILE A 417 16.95 -3.64 -6.15
CA ILE A 417 17.22 -2.61 -7.17
C ILE A 417 17.79 -3.18 -8.48
N GLY A 418 18.14 -4.48 -8.52
CA GLY A 418 18.67 -5.16 -9.70
C GLY A 418 17.66 -5.42 -10.82
N GLY A 419 16.40 -5.05 -10.64
CA GLY A 419 15.33 -5.20 -11.63
C GLY A 419 14.10 -5.92 -11.06
N PRO A 420 13.08 -6.22 -11.89
CA PRO A 420 11.83 -6.84 -11.45
C PRO A 420 12.02 -8.27 -10.90
N ASP A 421 13.04 -8.98 -11.38
CA ASP A 421 13.39 -10.34 -10.95
C ASP A 421 14.42 -10.36 -9.81
N ASP A 422 14.87 -9.19 -9.34
CA ASP A 422 15.72 -9.08 -8.16
C ASP A 422 14.84 -9.08 -6.90
N TYR A 423 15.15 -10.00 -6.00
CA TYR A 423 14.48 -10.19 -4.72
C TYR A 423 15.48 -10.11 -3.57
N LEU A 424 16.77 -9.89 -3.84
CA LEU A 424 17.78 -9.74 -2.79
C LEU A 424 17.95 -8.26 -2.43
N PRO A 425 18.08 -7.94 -1.14
CA PRO A 425 18.29 -6.56 -0.71
C PRO A 425 19.69 -6.08 -1.10
N ALA A 426 19.78 -4.92 -1.76
CA ALA A 426 21.05 -4.23 -1.97
C ALA A 426 21.49 -3.37 -0.77
N MET A 427 20.57 -3.10 0.15
CA MET A 427 20.78 -2.35 1.40
C MET A 427 19.98 -3.02 2.52
N SER A 428 20.50 -3.04 3.74
CA SER A 428 19.78 -3.53 4.90
C SER A 428 18.64 -2.59 5.26
N ILE A 429 17.40 -3.07 5.19
CA ILE A 429 16.20 -2.28 5.47
C ILE A 429 15.51 -2.71 6.76
N GLY A 430 15.06 -1.73 7.54
CA GLY A 430 14.15 -1.94 8.69
C GLY A 430 13.09 -0.86 8.79
N ARG A 431 12.03 -1.13 9.58
CA ARG A 431 10.90 -0.22 9.78
C ARG A 431 10.59 0.01 11.26
N ILE A 432 10.35 1.27 11.63
CA ILE A 432 9.65 1.67 12.85
C ILE A 432 8.21 2.03 12.45
N PRO A 433 7.22 1.14 12.63
CA PRO A 433 5.82 1.37 12.25
C PRO A 433 5.12 2.27 13.30
N ALA A 434 5.67 3.46 13.52
CA ALA A 434 5.16 4.39 14.52
C ALA A 434 3.88 5.08 14.05
N ASN A 435 2.94 5.23 15.00
CA ASN A 435 1.72 6.01 14.84
C ASN A 435 1.78 7.35 15.61
N SER A 436 2.76 7.50 16.50
CA SER A 436 3.00 8.73 17.27
C SER A 436 4.49 9.01 17.49
N PRO A 437 4.88 10.27 17.75
CA PRO A 437 6.25 10.58 18.18
C PRO A 437 6.67 9.81 19.44
N GLY A 438 5.72 9.46 20.31
CA GLY A 438 5.97 8.65 21.50
C GLY A 438 6.40 7.22 21.18
N ASP A 439 5.87 6.62 20.11
CA ASP A 439 6.25 5.28 19.67
C ASP A 439 7.72 5.25 19.22
N VAL A 440 8.13 6.27 18.45
CA VAL A 440 9.52 6.43 18.01
C VAL A 440 10.43 6.63 19.22
N ALA A 441 10.09 7.55 20.12
CA ALA A 441 10.89 7.80 21.32
C ALA A 441 11.05 6.53 22.19
N ALA A 442 9.98 5.75 22.34
CA ALA A 442 10.01 4.51 23.11
C ALA A 442 10.96 3.46 22.50
N LEU A 443 10.96 3.28 21.18
CA LEU A 443 11.90 2.36 20.54
C LEU A 443 13.34 2.88 20.53
N VAL A 444 13.53 4.19 20.31
CA VAL A 444 14.86 4.82 20.35
C VAL A 444 15.48 4.64 21.75
N GLU A 445 14.73 4.86 22.82
CA GLU A 445 15.19 4.59 24.19
C GLU A 445 15.65 3.14 24.35
N LYS A 446 14.87 2.17 23.81
CA LYS A 446 15.22 0.76 23.87
C LYS A 446 16.53 0.45 23.16
N ILE A 447 16.72 0.97 21.95
CA ILE A 447 17.93 0.75 21.15
C ILE A 447 19.16 1.31 21.89
N LEU A 448 19.08 2.55 22.39
CA LEU A 448 20.20 3.18 23.09
C LEU A 448 20.58 2.44 24.38
N ALA A 449 19.58 2.02 25.17
CA ALA A 449 19.83 1.25 26.39
C ALA A 449 20.35 -0.17 26.10
N TYR A 450 19.89 -0.81 25.02
CA TYR A 450 20.40 -2.12 24.59
C TYR A 450 21.88 -2.06 24.17
N GLU A 451 22.25 -1.09 23.33
CA GLU A 451 23.62 -0.97 22.82
C GLU A 451 24.63 -0.44 23.85
N SER A 452 24.15 0.28 24.88
CA SER A 452 24.97 0.74 26.01
C SER A 452 25.05 -0.26 27.17
N ALA A 453 24.36 -1.40 27.07
CA ALA A 453 24.31 -2.38 28.16
C ALA A 453 25.71 -2.94 28.50
N PRO A 454 26.06 -3.05 29.81
CA PRO A 454 27.36 -3.58 30.22
C PRO A 454 27.64 -4.97 29.66
N ALA A 455 28.89 -5.25 29.30
CA ALA A 455 29.31 -6.57 28.80
C ALA A 455 29.06 -7.71 29.81
N ALA A 456 29.00 -7.40 31.10
CA ALA A 456 28.72 -8.36 32.17
C ALA A 456 27.21 -8.64 32.38
N ALA A 457 26.32 -7.99 31.64
CA ALA A 457 24.88 -8.20 31.81
C ALA A 457 24.49 -9.62 31.38
N GLU A 458 23.94 -10.41 32.32
CA GLU A 458 23.69 -11.85 32.12
C GLU A 458 22.76 -12.15 30.94
N TRP A 459 21.77 -11.29 30.69
CA TRP A 459 20.82 -11.44 29.60
C TRP A 459 21.50 -11.51 28.22
N ARG A 460 22.68 -10.90 28.05
CA ARG A 460 23.46 -10.93 26.79
C ARG A 460 23.92 -12.33 26.40
N ASN A 461 23.97 -13.26 27.36
CA ASN A 461 24.32 -14.66 27.12
C ASN A 461 23.08 -15.57 27.01
N ARG A 462 21.86 -15.05 27.23
CA ARG A 462 20.63 -15.86 27.25
C ARG A 462 19.98 -15.90 25.87
N VAL A 463 19.76 -17.11 25.36
CA VAL A 463 18.94 -17.38 24.17
C VAL A 463 17.75 -18.23 24.58
N VAL A 464 16.55 -17.74 24.28
CA VAL A 464 15.30 -18.42 24.60
C VAL A 464 14.69 -18.99 23.33
N LEU A 465 14.47 -20.29 23.33
CA LEU A 465 13.87 -21.04 22.24
C LEU A 465 12.42 -21.35 22.63
N VAL A 466 11.48 -20.75 21.90
CA VAL A 466 10.05 -20.96 22.10
C VAL A 466 9.49 -21.70 20.89
N ALA A 467 8.77 -22.80 21.12
CA ALA A 467 8.26 -23.63 20.02
C ALA A 467 6.83 -24.12 20.28
N ASP A 468 6.04 -24.18 19.19
CA ASP A 468 4.75 -24.87 19.14
C ASP A 468 4.96 -26.40 19.09
N ALA A 469 3.89 -27.19 18.98
CA ALA A 469 3.92 -28.65 19.15
C ALA A 469 4.98 -29.39 18.30
N ALA A 470 5.61 -30.42 18.88
CA ALA A 470 6.52 -31.31 18.16
C ALA A 470 5.79 -32.21 17.13
N ASP A 471 4.54 -32.56 17.40
CA ASP A 471 3.71 -33.48 16.63
C ASP A 471 2.65 -32.73 15.79
N ASP A 472 3.08 -31.70 15.06
CA ASP A 472 2.22 -30.91 14.18
C ASP A 472 2.33 -31.37 12.70
N PRO A 473 1.21 -31.46 11.95
CA PRO A 473 1.22 -31.80 10.52
C PRO A 473 2.02 -30.84 9.64
N ALA A 474 2.18 -29.58 10.05
CA ALA A 474 2.92 -28.57 9.29
C ALA A 474 4.43 -28.76 9.42
N TYR A 475 4.95 -29.01 10.63
CA TYR A 475 6.37 -29.26 10.90
C TYR A 475 6.62 -29.72 12.35
N ASN A 476 7.74 -30.38 12.63
CA ASN A 476 8.19 -30.61 14.01
C ASN A 476 8.96 -29.38 14.52
N PHE A 477 8.26 -28.48 15.22
CA PHE A 477 8.83 -27.19 15.63
C PHE A 477 9.91 -27.33 16.71
N HIS A 478 9.80 -28.31 17.61
CA HIS A 478 10.84 -28.58 18.62
C HIS A 478 12.17 -28.96 17.95
N ALA A 479 12.12 -29.84 16.95
CA ALA A 479 13.33 -30.29 16.25
C ALA A 479 14.08 -29.13 15.59
N VAL A 480 13.37 -28.17 14.99
CA VAL A 480 14.00 -26.98 14.39
C VAL A 480 14.64 -26.08 15.43
N SER A 481 13.94 -25.84 16.54
CA SER A 481 14.50 -25.04 17.63
C SER A 481 15.75 -25.70 18.23
N GLU A 482 15.81 -27.04 18.29
CA GLU A 482 17.02 -27.78 18.68
C GLU A 482 18.15 -27.69 17.65
N GLU A 483 17.87 -27.57 16.35
CA GLU A 483 18.90 -27.31 15.33
C GLU A 483 19.60 -25.96 15.57
N MET A 484 18.85 -24.93 15.97
CA MET A 484 19.42 -23.65 16.40
C MET A 484 20.20 -23.81 17.70
N ALA A 485 19.62 -24.49 18.70
CA ALA A 485 20.25 -24.72 20.00
C ALA A 485 21.64 -25.35 19.89
N ALA A 486 21.81 -26.28 18.94
CA ALA A 486 23.05 -27.00 18.69
C ALA A 486 24.15 -26.14 18.04
N GLN A 487 23.79 -25.05 17.34
CA GLN A 487 24.73 -24.14 16.70
C GLN A 487 25.24 -23.03 17.64
N LEU A 488 24.57 -22.83 18.78
CA LEU A 488 24.95 -21.80 19.74
C LEU A 488 26.31 -22.14 20.40
N PRO A 489 27.28 -21.22 20.40
CA PRO A 489 28.55 -21.37 21.12
C PRO A 489 28.34 -21.69 22.60
N ALA A 490 29.29 -22.39 23.22
CA ALA A 490 29.19 -22.88 24.61
C ALA A 490 28.93 -21.78 25.66
N GLY A 491 29.25 -20.51 25.36
CA GLY A 491 29.03 -19.37 26.25
C GLY A 491 27.57 -18.92 26.37
N TYR A 492 26.66 -19.40 25.51
CA TYR A 492 25.25 -19.02 25.56
C TYR A 492 24.42 -19.96 26.43
N ALA A 493 23.71 -19.39 27.39
CA ALA A 493 22.68 -20.07 28.16
C ALA A 493 21.44 -20.30 27.28
N ARG A 494 20.94 -21.53 27.25
CA ARG A 494 19.80 -21.96 26.44
C ARG A 494 18.60 -22.23 27.33
N GLN A 495 17.53 -21.48 27.15
CA GLN A 495 16.24 -21.72 27.79
C GLN A 495 15.25 -22.27 26.76
N ARG A 496 14.51 -23.31 27.12
CA ARG A 496 13.50 -23.95 26.25
C ARG A 496 12.12 -23.72 26.83
N ILE A 497 11.21 -23.21 26.02
CA ILE A 497 9.80 -23.03 26.35
C ILE A 497 9.00 -23.68 25.23
N TYR A 498 8.79 -24.98 25.35
CA TYR A 498 8.19 -25.79 24.29
C TYR A 498 6.80 -26.25 24.72
N TYR A 499 5.84 -26.11 23.80
CA TYR A 499 4.48 -26.59 24.03
C TYR A 499 4.47 -28.12 24.12
N GLY A 500 4.00 -28.65 25.25
CA GLY A 500 4.11 -30.07 25.55
C GLY A 500 4.02 -30.38 27.04
N PRO A 501 4.61 -31.49 27.53
CA PRO A 501 4.45 -31.91 28.92
C PRO A 501 4.83 -30.86 29.97
N ASP A 502 5.88 -30.07 29.71
CA ASP A 502 6.34 -29.01 30.63
C ASP A 502 5.49 -27.73 30.55
N HIS A 503 4.79 -27.51 29.43
CA HIS A 503 3.90 -26.38 29.20
C HIS A 503 2.63 -26.88 28.46
N PRO A 504 1.69 -27.53 29.18
CA PRO A 504 0.64 -28.35 28.55
C PRO A 504 -0.51 -27.55 27.91
N ASP A 505 -0.60 -26.26 28.19
CA ASP A 505 -1.67 -25.38 27.71
C ASP A 505 -1.15 -23.96 27.40
N GLY A 506 -2.04 -23.13 26.85
CA GLY A 506 -1.74 -21.75 26.49
C GLY A 506 -1.39 -20.86 27.69
N ASP A 507 -1.90 -21.16 28.89
CA ASP A 507 -1.64 -20.36 30.10
C ASP A 507 -0.24 -20.64 30.66
N ALA A 508 0.16 -21.92 30.67
CA ALA A 508 1.51 -22.34 31.03
C ALA A 508 2.55 -21.75 30.07
N MET A 509 2.29 -21.84 28.75
CA MET A 509 3.15 -21.21 27.74
C MET A 509 3.21 -19.69 27.93
N ARG A 510 2.08 -19.02 28.11
CA ARG A 510 2.04 -17.56 28.31
C ARG A 510 2.82 -17.11 29.53
N THR A 511 2.68 -17.84 30.63
CA THR A 511 3.40 -17.55 31.87
C THR A 511 4.91 -17.66 31.67
N ALA A 512 5.38 -18.74 31.03
CA ALA A 512 6.79 -18.93 30.74
C ALA A 512 7.34 -17.90 29.75
N ILE A 513 6.61 -17.59 28.68
CA ILE A 513 7.00 -16.59 27.67
C ILE A 513 7.09 -15.20 28.30
N ARG A 514 6.11 -14.80 29.12
CA ARG A 514 6.17 -13.54 29.86
C ARG A 514 7.38 -13.48 30.79
N GLY A 515 7.65 -14.55 31.53
CA GLY A 515 8.85 -14.66 32.36
C GLY A 515 10.15 -14.46 31.58
N ALA A 516 10.27 -15.04 30.38
CA ALA A 516 11.42 -14.87 29.51
C ALA A 516 11.63 -13.41 29.04
N PHE A 517 10.55 -12.71 28.70
CA PHE A 517 10.63 -11.27 28.39
C PHE A 517 10.99 -10.43 29.61
N ASP A 518 10.42 -10.76 30.78
CA ASP A 518 10.63 -10.02 32.02
C ASP A 518 12.07 -10.15 32.53
N GLU A 519 12.67 -11.34 32.40
CA GLU A 519 14.07 -11.64 32.76
C GLU A 519 15.10 -11.10 31.76
N GLY A 520 14.65 -10.74 30.54
CA GLY A 520 15.49 -10.28 29.44
C GLY A 520 16.32 -11.38 28.78
N ALA A 521 16.64 -11.22 27.50
CA ALA A 521 17.50 -12.14 26.75
C ALA A 521 18.22 -11.40 25.62
N LEU A 522 19.26 -12.01 25.06
CA LEU A 522 19.86 -11.52 23.81
C LEU A 522 18.86 -11.73 22.67
N LEU A 523 18.29 -12.93 22.61
CA LEU A 523 17.43 -13.38 21.55
C LEU A 523 16.31 -14.26 22.09
N ILE A 524 15.09 -14.02 21.61
CA ILE A 524 13.95 -14.93 21.75
C ILE A 524 13.53 -15.38 20.35
N GLN A 525 13.51 -16.68 20.13
CA GLN A 525 12.97 -17.28 18.91
C GLN A 525 11.57 -17.82 19.18
N TRP A 526 10.62 -17.54 18.30
CA TRP A 526 9.38 -18.31 18.16
C TRP A 526 9.43 -19.14 16.87
N PHE A 527 9.10 -20.42 16.96
CA PHE A 527 8.90 -21.29 15.80
C PHE A 527 7.56 -22.04 15.93
N GLY A 528 6.61 -21.77 15.04
CA GLY A 528 5.28 -22.35 15.16
C GLY A 528 4.19 -21.62 14.39
N HIS A 529 2.93 -21.94 14.68
CA HIS A 529 1.80 -21.23 14.09
C HIS A 529 1.65 -19.83 14.69
N ALA A 530 1.14 -18.89 13.91
CA ALA A 530 0.76 -17.58 14.42
C ALA A 530 -0.43 -17.01 13.64
N SER A 531 -1.02 -15.97 14.22
CA SER A 531 -1.90 -15.05 13.51
C SER A 531 -1.29 -13.65 13.57
N ARG A 532 -2.02 -12.66 13.02
CA ARG A 532 -1.67 -11.24 13.11
C ARG A 532 -1.35 -10.80 14.56
N PHE A 533 -2.00 -11.41 15.56
CA PHE A 533 -1.98 -10.91 16.94
C PHE A 533 -1.38 -11.88 17.95
N ARG A 534 -1.05 -13.13 17.58
CA ARG A 534 -0.67 -14.15 18.58
C ARG A 534 0.19 -15.28 18.02
N TRP A 535 0.96 -15.89 18.90
CA TRP A 535 1.63 -17.18 18.72
C TRP A 535 0.75 -18.34 19.18
N GLY A 536 0.77 -19.44 18.42
CA GLY A 536 0.11 -20.71 18.71
C GLY A 536 -1.42 -20.69 18.57
N SER A 537 -2.00 -21.84 18.24
CA SER A 537 -3.45 -22.01 18.09
C SER A 537 -4.22 -21.87 19.41
N VAL A 538 -3.57 -22.22 20.53
CA VAL A 538 -4.07 -22.10 21.91
C VAL A 538 -3.78 -20.73 22.56
N SER A 539 -3.41 -19.72 21.76
CA SER A 539 -3.16 -18.34 22.21
C SER A 539 -2.02 -18.23 23.23
N MET A 540 -0.88 -18.84 22.95
CA MET A 540 0.26 -18.97 23.86
C MET A 540 0.88 -17.62 24.26
N PHE A 541 0.89 -16.65 23.35
CA PHE A 541 1.29 -15.27 23.65
C PHE A 541 0.66 -14.35 22.60
N ASN A 542 0.15 -13.18 23.01
CA ASN A 542 -0.58 -12.30 22.11
C ASN A 542 -0.31 -10.81 22.35
N SER A 543 -0.69 -9.95 21.41
CA SER A 543 -0.41 -8.52 21.46
C SER A 543 -1.01 -7.83 22.69
N ALA A 544 -2.12 -8.34 23.24
CA ALA A 544 -2.69 -7.83 24.49
C ALA A 544 -1.94 -8.27 25.75
N ASP A 545 -1.02 -9.24 25.67
CA ASP A 545 -0.16 -9.64 26.80
C ASP A 545 1.03 -8.68 26.98
N VAL A 546 1.49 -8.04 25.89
CA VAL A 546 2.70 -7.20 25.88
C VAL A 546 2.66 -6.04 26.88
N PRO A 547 1.53 -5.30 27.04
CA PRO A 547 1.42 -4.26 28.07
C PRO A 547 1.52 -4.79 29.50
N PHE A 548 1.32 -6.10 29.73
CA PHE A 548 1.46 -6.76 31.03
C PHE A 548 2.85 -7.36 31.27
N LEU A 549 3.76 -7.19 30.30
CA LEU A 549 5.18 -6.86 30.50
C LEU A 549 5.63 -6.56 31.95
N ALA A 550 6.74 -7.06 32.48
CA ALA A 550 7.53 -6.28 33.44
C ALA A 550 8.26 -5.16 32.69
N ALA A 551 8.45 -4.00 33.33
CA ALA A 551 9.21 -2.92 32.71
C ALA A 551 10.67 -3.20 33.04
N ASN A 552 11.52 -3.25 32.02
CA ASN A 552 12.93 -3.54 32.21
C ASN A 552 13.80 -2.68 31.28
N SER A 553 15.09 -3.01 31.19
CA SER A 553 16.07 -2.34 30.33
C SER A 553 16.90 -3.36 29.52
N SER A 554 16.30 -4.52 29.27
CA SER A 554 17.00 -5.71 28.76
C SER A 554 16.10 -6.43 27.78
N TRP A 555 15.89 -5.79 26.62
CA TRP A 555 14.94 -6.28 25.62
C TRP A 555 15.62 -7.18 24.59
N PRO A 556 15.06 -8.36 24.31
CA PRO A 556 15.60 -9.24 23.29
C PRO A 556 15.40 -8.70 21.87
N VAL A 557 16.21 -9.20 20.95
CA VAL A 557 15.80 -9.31 19.56
C VAL A 557 14.89 -10.53 19.44
N THR A 558 13.73 -10.37 18.80
CA THR A 558 12.77 -11.46 18.63
C THR A 558 12.71 -11.92 17.17
N PHE A 559 12.83 -13.22 16.93
CA PHE A 559 12.65 -13.82 15.60
C PHE A 559 11.41 -14.70 15.56
N ASP A 560 10.44 -14.30 14.75
CA ASP A 560 9.18 -15.00 14.56
C ASP A 560 9.23 -15.82 13.26
N TYR A 561 9.44 -17.12 13.40
CA TYR A 561 9.32 -18.07 12.30
C TYR A 561 7.90 -18.65 12.28
N ALA A 562 6.96 -17.89 11.72
CA ALA A 562 5.53 -18.20 11.73
C ALA A 562 4.77 -17.58 10.52
N CYS A 563 3.46 -17.34 10.66
CA CYS A 563 2.63 -16.60 9.71
C CYS A 563 2.12 -15.28 10.32
N TRP A 564 2.03 -14.20 9.54
CA TRP A 564 1.33 -12.95 9.86
C TRP A 564 1.71 -12.16 11.12
N SER A 565 2.59 -12.61 12.02
CA SER A 565 2.85 -11.89 13.27
C SER A 565 3.44 -10.48 13.07
N GLY A 566 3.94 -10.19 11.86
CA GLY A 566 4.36 -8.87 11.36
C GLY A 566 3.42 -8.26 10.32
N TYR A 567 2.14 -8.63 10.27
CA TYR A 567 1.14 -8.05 9.34
C TYR A 567 0.73 -6.63 9.78
N PHE A 568 1.68 -5.70 9.77
CA PHE A 568 1.52 -4.31 10.23
C PHE A 568 0.50 -3.50 9.41
N VAL A 569 0.25 -3.91 8.17
CA VAL A 569 -0.73 -3.27 7.26
C VAL A 569 -2.20 -3.48 7.67
N ASN A 570 -2.43 -4.01 8.85
CA ASN A 570 -3.72 -4.34 9.39
C ASN A 570 -4.54 -3.09 9.76
N LEU A 571 -5.87 -3.16 9.61
CA LEU A 571 -6.78 -2.05 9.94
C LEU A 571 -7.42 -2.13 11.34
N HIS A 572 -7.03 -3.10 12.19
CA HIS A 572 -7.59 -3.19 13.54
C HIS A 572 -6.91 -2.20 14.49
N GLN A 573 -7.59 -1.09 14.76
CA GLN A 573 -7.12 0.00 15.64
C GLN A 573 -6.79 -0.46 17.07
N ASP A 574 -7.52 -1.42 17.61
CA ASP A 574 -7.38 -1.91 18.98
C ASP A 574 -6.47 -3.14 19.10
N ARG A 575 -5.99 -3.67 17.96
CA ARG A 575 -5.20 -4.90 17.88
C ARG A 575 -4.11 -4.74 16.82
N PRO A 576 -2.99 -4.09 17.16
CA PRO A 576 -1.84 -4.03 16.27
C PRO A 576 -1.26 -5.44 16.08
N ALA A 577 -0.43 -5.61 15.04
CA ALA A 577 0.29 -6.84 14.85
C ALA A 577 1.18 -7.15 16.06
N LEU A 578 1.44 -8.43 16.33
CA LEU A 578 2.25 -8.83 17.49
C LEU A 578 3.65 -8.19 17.45
N ALA A 579 4.26 -8.09 16.27
CA ALA A 579 5.55 -7.44 16.09
C ALA A 579 5.51 -5.95 16.47
N GLU A 580 4.47 -5.22 16.08
CA GLU A 580 4.30 -3.80 16.43
C GLU A 580 4.13 -3.62 17.94
N ALA A 581 3.31 -4.47 18.58
CA ALA A 581 3.11 -4.42 20.03
C ALA A 581 4.42 -4.68 20.78
N LEU A 582 5.17 -5.72 20.39
CA LEU A 582 6.48 -6.05 20.96
C LEU A 582 7.49 -4.90 20.76
N LEU A 583 7.49 -4.27 19.60
CA LEU A 583 8.45 -3.24 19.24
C LEU A 583 8.14 -1.88 19.89
N LEU A 584 6.88 -1.48 19.98
CA LEU A 584 6.51 -0.10 20.34
C LEU A 584 6.03 0.08 21.78
N THR A 585 5.70 -1.01 22.50
CA THR A 585 5.30 -0.89 23.91
C THR A 585 6.48 -0.34 24.74
N PRO A 586 6.33 0.81 25.43
CA PRO A 586 7.42 1.42 26.18
C PRO A 586 7.98 0.50 27.26
N GLN A 587 9.32 0.43 27.33
CA GLN A 587 10.08 -0.32 28.34
C GLN A 587 9.78 -1.83 28.40
N ARG A 588 9.11 -2.38 27.39
CA ARG A 588 8.60 -3.75 27.32
C ARG A 588 8.83 -4.35 25.94
N GLY A 589 8.66 -5.66 25.84
CA GLY A 589 8.74 -6.39 24.58
C GLY A 589 10.18 -6.51 24.07
N ALA A 590 10.43 -6.10 22.83
CA ALA A 590 11.65 -6.37 22.09
C ALA A 590 12.35 -5.07 21.61
N VAL A 591 13.67 -5.13 21.38
CA VAL A 591 14.44 -4.02 20.77
C VAL A 591 14.38 -4.04 19.24
N ALA A 592 14.14 -5.21 18.65
CA ALA A 592 13.88 -5.43 17.24
C ALA A 592 13.10 -6.75 17.06
N VAL A 593 12.33 -6.86 15.98
CA VAL A 593 11.56 -8.06 15.66
C VAL A 593 11.74 -8.40 14.18
N LEU A 594 12.14 -9.62 13.86
CA LEU A 594 12.00 -10.15 12.49
C LEU A 594 10.69 -10.93 12.44
N ALA A 595 9.70 -10.45 11.67
CA ALA A 595 8.39 -11.08 11.63
C ALA A 595 7.75 -11.07 10.23
N PRO A 596 6.93 -12.08 9.92
CA PRO A 596 6.30 -12.26 8.62
C PRO A 596 5.08 -11.35 8.43
N SER A 597 5.01 -10.66 7.29
CA SER A 597 3.77 -10.10 6.73
C SER A 597 2.97 -11.13 5.94
N GLY A 598 3.57 -12.26 5.55
CA GLY A 598 2.96 -13.30 4.73
C GLY A 598 2.56 -14.57 5.51
N LEU A 599 2.10 -15.55 4.75
CA LEU A 599 1.92 -16.94 5.11
C LEU A 599 3.17 -17.72 4.70
N HIS A 600 3.75 -18.50 5.62
CA HIS A 600 5.01 -19.21 5.38
C HIS A 600 4.89 -20.71 5.61
N VAL A 601 5.88 -21.44 5.10
CA VAL A 601 6.05 -22.88 5.33
C VAL A 601 7.26 -23.16 6.22
N GLY A 602 7.09 -24.06 7.19
CA GLY A 602 8.09 -24.33 8.22
C GLY A 602 9.45 -24.78 7.67
N SER A 603 9.46 -25.56 6.58
CA SER A 603 10.70 -26.03 5.94
C SER A 603 11.56 -24.90 5.39
N ALA A 604 10.92 -23.85 4.87
CA ALA A 604 11.59 -22.72 4.27
C ALA A 604 12.03 -21.70 5.33
N LEU A 605 11.20 -21.48 6.37
CA LEU A 605 11.58 -20.73 7.57
C LEU A 605 12.81 -21.33 8.27
N ARG A 606 12.94 -22.65 8.29
CA ARG A 606 14.11 -23.34 8.86
C ARG A 606 15.39 -22.94 8.14
N LEU A 607 15.38 -22.81 6.81
CA LEU A 607 16.54 -22.40 6.02
C LEU A 607 16.92 -20.95 6.28
N LEU A 608 15.93 -20.04 6.35
CA LEU A 608 16.17 -18.65 6.74
C LEU A 608 16.80 -18.59 8.14
N ASN A 609 16.24 -19.32 9.10
CA ASN A 609 16.77 -19.41 10.45
C ASN A 609 18.23 -19.90 10.48
N GLN A 610 18.57 -20.94 9.74
CA GLN A 610 19.94 -21.45 9.66
C GLN A 610 20.92 -20.39 9.16
N GLY A 611 20.55 -19.65 8.11
CA GLY A 611 21.37 -18.57 7.58
C GLY A 611 21.62 -17.45 8.59
N ILE A 612 20.58 -17.01 9.29
CA ILE A 612 20.67 -15.95 10.30
C ILE A 612 21.50 -16.42 11.51
N VAL A 613 21.25 -17.64 12.01
CA VAL A 613 21.99 -18.23 13.13
C VAL A 613 23.48 -18.38 12.78
N GLN A 614 23.79 -18.83 11.56
CA GLN A 614 25.15 -18.91 11.05
C GLN A 614 25.81 -17.52 11.03
N ALA A 615 25.14 -16.50 10.48
CA ALA A 615 25.67 -15.14 10.41
C ALA A 615 26.01 -14.57 11.80
N ILE A 616 25.07 -14.65 12.74
CA ILE A 616 25.22 -14.06 14.08
C ILE A 616 26.23 -14.86 14.93
N PHE A 617 26.01 -16.16 15.09
CA PHE A 617 26.68 -16.93 16.13
C PHE A 617 27.98 -17.58 15.66
N VAL A 618 28.13 -17.81 14.35
CA VAL A 618 29.33 -18.46 13.78
C VAL A 618 30.22 -17.44 13.08
N ASP A 619 29.70 -16.70 12.12
CA ASP A 619 30.49 -15.76 11.32
C ASP A 619 30.81 -14.50 12.14
N GLY A 620 29.89 -14.09 13.01
CA GLY A 620 30.09 -12.95 13.93
C GLY A 620 29.67 -11.63 13.33
N VAL A 621 28.66 -11.66 12.46
CA VAL A 621 27.97 -10.46 12.01
C VAL A 621 27.26 -9.85 13.21
N ASP A 622 27.71 -8.68 13.63
CA ASP A 622 27.29 -8.03 14.87
C ASP A 622 26.21 -6.96 14.66
N ARG A 623 25.86 -6.62 13.41
CA ARG A 623 24.72 -5.77 13.07
C ARG A 623 23.55 -6.58 12.56
N LEU A 624 22.34 -6.26 13.03
CA LEU A 624 21.14 -7.06 12.80
C LEU A 624 20.73 -7.10 11.32
N GLY A 625 20.68 -5.96 10.63
CA GLY A 625 20.32 -5.90 9.20
C GLY A 625 21.21 -6.79 8.33
N PRO A 626 22.55 -6.62 8.37
CA PRO A 626 23.47 -7.49 7.64
C PRO A 626 23.34 -8.98 7.99
N ALA A 627 23.05 -9.32 9.25
CA ALA A 627 22.80 -10.70 9.64
C ALA A 627 21.51 -11.27 9.02
N VAL A 628 20.45 -10.47 8.94
CA VAL A 628 19.20 -10.83 8.25
C VAL A 628 19.43 -10.99 6.75
N ASP A 629 20.18 -10.08 6.13
CA ASP A 629 20.47 -10.13 4.69
C ASP A 629 21.35 -11.33 4.34
N GLN A 630 22.35 -11.66 5.16
CA GLN A 630 23.11 -12.90 5.00
C GLN A 630 22.22 -14.14 5.17
N GLY A 631 21.22 -14.09 6.06
CA GLY A 631 20.19 -15.12 6.17
C GLY A 631 19.37 -15.29 4.89
N ARG A 632 18.95 -14.19 4.27
CA ARG A 632 18.23 -14.17 2.99
C ARG A 632 19.09 -14.73 1.85
N LEU A 633 20.37 -14.38 1.81
CA LEU A 633 21.33 -14.93 0.84
C LEU A 633 21.52 -16.44 1.01
N TYR A 634 21.67 -16.90 2.25
CA TYR A 634 21.75 -18.33 2.54
C TYR A 634 20.45 -19.04 2.12
N PHE A 635 19.29 -18.44 2.40
CA PHE A 635 18.00 -18.98 1.99
C PHE A 635 17.92 -19.14 0.46
N ASP A 636 18.19 -18.09 -0.32
CA ASP A 636 18.12 -18.17 -1.79
C ASP A 636 19.10 -19.19 -2.37
N ALA A 637 20.31 -19.27 -1.81
CA ALA A 637 21.31 -20.25 -2.24
C ALA A 637 20.90 -21.71 -1.97
N ASN A 638 20.02 -21.95 -1.01
CA ASN A 638 19.65 -23.29 -0.55
C ASN A 638 18.18 -23.67 -0.79
N SER A 639 17.34 -22.73 -1.26
CA SER A 639 15.93 -22.96 -1.53
C SER A 639 15.55 -22.55 -2.96
N PRO A 640 15.23 -23.50 -3.86
CA PRO A 640 14.74 -23.19 -5.20
C PRO A 640 13.26 -22.76 -5.22
N ALA A 641 12.59 -22.69 -4.07
CA ALA A 641 11.17 -22.36 -3.93
C ALA A 641 10.95 -21.41 -2.73
N TRP A 642 9.72 -20.88 -2.60
CA TRP A 642 9.30 -20.04 -1.46
C TRP A 642 10.08 -18.73 -1.29
N ARG A 643 10.46 -18.10 -2.42
CA ARG A 643 11.19 -16.81 -2.42
C ARG A 643 10.41 -15.65 -1.80
N ASP A 644 9.09 -15.79 -1.67
CA ASP A 644 8.23 -14.87 -0.94
C ASP A 644 8.69 -14.61 0.49
N ILE A 645 9.39 -15.56 1.13
CA ILE A 645 9.97 -15.39 2.47
C ILE A 645 10.99 -14.25 2.52
N ILE A 646 11.78 -14.05 1.47
CA ILE A 646 12.76 -12.96 1.43
C ILE A 646 12.05 -11.61 1.52
N ASP A 647 10.93 -11.49 0.82
CA ASP A 647 10.12 -10.28 0.73
C ASP A 647 9.29 -10.01 1.98
N THR A 648 8.70 -11.07 2.53
CA THR A 648 7.67 -10.97 3.55
C THR A 648 8.20 -11.18 4.97
N SER A 649 9.48 -11.54 5.15
CA SER A 649 10.17 -11.44 6.44
C SER A 649 10.65 -10.00 6.67
N ILE A 650 9.85 -9.22 7.42
CA ILE A 650 10.09 -7.80 7.68
C ILE A 650 10.94 -7.63 8.93
N LEU A 651 11.98 -6.80 8.84
CA LEU A 651 12.77 -6.36 10.00
C LEU A 651 12.12 -5.11 10.60
N PHE A 652 11.51 -5.28 11.76
CA PHE A 652 10.99 -4.19 12.59
C PHE A 652 12.08 -3.70 13.54
N GLY A 653 12.39 -2.41 13.46
CA GLY A 653 13.48 -1.77 14.19
C GLY A 653 14.59 -1.24 13.30
N ASP A 654 15.70 -0.87 13.91
CA ASP A 654 16.84 -0.27 13.23
C ASP A 654 17.72 -1.36 12.56
N PRO A 655 17.92 -1.33 11.22
CA PRO A 655 18.78 -2.30 10.55
C PRO A 655 20.26 -2.19 10.97
N ALA A 656 20.70 -1.05 11.50
CA ALA A 656 22.05 -0.87 12.00
C ALA A 656 22.21 -1.29 13.48
N LEU A 657 21.17 -1.84 14.13
CA LEU A 657 21.25 -2.30 15.53
C LEU A 657 22.46 -3.21 15.74
N LYS A 658 23.35 -2.85 16.65
CA LYS A 658 24.45 -3.70 17.10
C LYS A 658 23.93 -4.69 18.13
N LEU A 659 23.99 -5.98 17.79
CA LEU A 659 23.66 -7.07 18.68
C LEU A 659 24.60 -7.06 19.89
N ALA A 660 24.03 -7.21 21.09
CA ALA A 660 24.78 -7.19 22.34
C ALA A 660 25.54 -8.51 22.58
N LEU A 661 26.23 -9.02 21.55
CA LEU A 661 26.97 -10.28 21.60
C LEU A 661 28.03 -10.23 22.72
N PRO A 662 28.24 -11.33 23.47
CA PRO A 662 29.34 -11.43 24.42
C PRO A 662 30.67 -11.34 23.68
N GLY A 663 31.65 -10.65 24.25
CA GLY A 663 32.98 -10.55 23.64
C GLY A 663 33.56 -11.94 23.36
N ARG A 664 33.88 -12.23 22.10
CA ARG A 664 34.62 -13.44 21.73
C ARG A 664 35.96 -13.36 22.45
N GLY A 665 36.22 -14.26 23.39
CA GLY A 665 37.50 -14.30 24.11
C GLY A 665 38.64 -14.18 23.09
N THR A 666 39.49 -13.17 23.27
CA THR A 666 40.61 -12.87 22.38
C THR A 666 41.65 -13.99 22.47
N GLY A 667 41.41 -15.08 21.74
CA GLY A 667 42.51 -15.85 21.18
C GLY A 667 42.98 -15.11 19.95
N ASP A 668 44.20 -14.57 20.01
CA ASP A 668 44.90 -13.80 18.96
C ASP A 668 45.05 -14.57 17.63
N GLY A 669 43.94 -14.81 16.94
CA GLY A 669 43.91 -15.32 15.58
C GLY A 669 43.22 -14.29 14.70
N GLN A 670 43.99 -13.36 14.12
CA GLN A 670 43.52 -12.56 12.99
C GLN A 670 43.05 -13.53 11.89
N ARG A 671 41.74 -13.59 11.65
CA ARG A 671 41.18 -14.30 10.50
C ARG A 671 41.03 -13.30 9.36
N LEU A 672 41.83 -13.49 8.31
CA LEU A 672 41.66 -12.82 7.03
C LEU A 672 40.48 -13.48 6.30
N TYR A 673 39.46 -12.69 5.97
CA TYR A 673 38.39 -13.09 5.06
C TYR A 673 38.88 -12.86 3.63
N LEU A 674 38.98 -13.93 2.84
CA LEU A 674 39.30 -13.87 1.41
C LEU A 674 38.01 -14.15 0.64
N PRO A 675 37.32 -13.12 0.10
CA PRO A 675 36.13 -13.36 -0.71
C PRO A 675 36.52 -14.12 -1.97
N ALA A 676 35.92 -15.30 -2.16
CA ALA A 676 36.01 -16.02 -3.43
C ALA A 676 35.05 -15.37 -4.42
N LEU A 677 35.60 -14.64 -5.40
CA LEU A 677 34.85 -14.20 -6.57
C LEU A 677 34.51 -15.44 -7.42
N PHE A 678 33.27 -15.91 -7.34
CA PHE A 678 32.76 -16.80 -8.38
C PHE A 678 32.51 -15.95 -9.63
N GLY A 679 33.36 -16.14 -10.64
CA GLY A 679 33.21 -15.49 -11.94
C GLY A 679 31.90 -15.91 -12.63
N LYS A 680 31.34 -14.95 -13.37
CA LYS A 680 30.06 -14.97 -14.12
C LYS A 680 29.64 -16.30 -14.72
#